data_AF-A0A5N6W8Y9-F1
#
_entry.id   AF-A0A5N6W8Y9-F1
#
_cell.length_a   1.000
_cell.length_b   1.000
_cell.length_c   1.000
_cell.angle_alpha   90.00
_cell.angle_beta   90.00
_cell.angle_gamma   90.00
#
_symmetry.space_group_name_H-M   'P 1'
#
loop_
_entity.id
_entity.type
_entity.pdbx_description
1 polymer ?
#
loop_
_entity_poly.entity_id
_entity_poly.type
_entity_poly.pdbx_seq_one_letter_code
_entity_poly.pdbx_strand_id
1 'polypeptide(L)'
;MTCRGVWNLRVKDFIYTLDTDTGTFKISQGKRFTRPLFSVPTDTYLKPATLREGHDIGIRFTDLGYSHLVPYKYTRVDELDLQRLNLKRLQLEFGIPTAMNELQERIFTDFFFRWNRYLDPSYWGYTNRDFKSLSMALLRLAAWDFEVTSGTRTHMGKAILEQWQYPKTEVFWFHGFLVVIQEDIRPVSMKRIAISKARIYLDHNGTNGHVPRLILLSPTHVAFVELRKDGDWCSNSLLLVTSSSAAWCSPGFSALSRVLSSNYQTPIGDTAAQFEKWRVALPFEILHMILKLCEPRDAVSFAQASVAVEKCCYTSIPQFKDLAVREYVLSIPCCGKPAGLDVRGFCCAECYAWQHLACVGLLHWPPDVQYICSKCQEEEPNYRLVLLNSRRYRWRDWPVHIGNSAMSLRYGGPTGIYEAYKQQASFLSLHLALALPLPDTFITPEREKRSTMTVFKPLLSPFHVSKESTNPQGILRLPRNIPSTSVVIRDNFTVSTWLFLGGLLQGLAVIIFGTYALIPTMLILLYRTTDHLLMAANITRNRYMDGVIQTKVSAQAPDANGAFGKEIASESIVVFHLGARSNHPLGLLAPCFSELNRRVIAMNREMNSDPVKYGLLGTSTWGKQDDSAGNEVMAIYYLRDYDALHRFAHGSVHVEGMRWWTQIVKDHPHIAIYHETYLVPKGKWENIYINSKPTGMGETWFPVVEKEGGEESGVSRFVRPIVDAKHPALRSAARRLVMHELEGAEKGEDDLYDRTW
;
A
#
# COMPACT_ATOMS: atom_id res chain seq x y z
N MET A 1 4.55 31.90 -41.12
CA MET A 1 3.09 32.09 -41.26
C MET A 1 2.41 30.73 -41.24
N THR A 2 1.89 30.34 -40.07
CA THR A 2 0.88 29.30 -39.86
C THR A 2 0.09 29.77 -38.63
N CYS A 3 -0.99 30.52 -38.85
CA CYS A 3 -1.85 30.96 -37.76
C CYS A 3 -2.64 29.77 -37.24
N ARG A 4 -2.22 29.20 -36.10
CA ARG A 4 -3.06 28.33 -35.27
C ARG A 4 -4.01 29.23 -34.48
N GLY A 5 -5.32 29.08 -34.63
CA GLY A 5 -6.27 29.90 -33.88
C GLY A 5 -7.72 29.46 -34.05
N VAL A 6 -8.41 29.29 -32.92
CA VAL A 6 -9.87 29.24 -32.88
C VAL A 6 -10.38 30.67 -32.99
N TRP A 7 -11.20 30.94 -34.01
CA TRP A 7 -11.74 32.28 -34.26
C TRP A 7 -13.18 32.35 -33.77
N ASN A 8 -13.43 33.27 -32.82
CA ASN A 8 -14.76 33.55 -32.32
C ASN A 8 -15.25 34.88 -32.88
N LEU A 9 -16.23 34.84 -33.77
CA LEU A 9 -16.92 36.03 -34.26
C LEU A 9 -18.26 36.14 -33.55
N ARG A 10 -18.52 37.27 -32.90
CA ARG A 10 -19.83 37.53 -32.27
C ARG A 10 -20.58 38.54 -33.13
N VAL A 11 -21.70 38.10 -33.72
CA VAL A 11 -22.57 38.95 -34.51
C VAL A 11 -24.00 38.76 -34.00
N LYS A 12 -24.58 39.83 -33.46
CA LYS A 12 -25.89 39.81 -32.75
C LYS A 12 -25.92 38.76 -31.61
N ASP A 13 -27.08 38.12 -31.43
CA ASP A 13 -27.39 37.08 -30.44
C ASP A 13 -26.85 35.70 -30.81
N PHE A 14 -25.80 35.60 -31.65
CA PHE A 14 -25.16 34.34 -32.01
C PHE A 14 -23.63 34.47 -31.95
N ILE A 15 -22.98 33.41 -31.49
CA ILE A 15 -21.53 33.23 -31.43
C ILE A 15 -21.17 32.19 -32.48
N TYR A 16 -20.34 32.61 -33.42
CA TYR A 16 -19.80 31.79 -34.49
C TYR A 16 -18.38 31.40 -34.12
N THR A 17 -18.13 30.10 -33.97
CA THR A 17 -16.82 29.55 -33.65
C THR A 17 -16.31 28.74 -34.82
N LEU A 18 -15.21 29.18 -35.42
CA LEU A 18 -14.50 28.45 -36.46
C LEU A 18 -13.27 27.79 -35.84
N ASP A 19 -13.26 26.47 -35.82
CA ASP A 19 -12.11 25.66 -35.42
C ASP A 19 -11.41 25.13 -36.68
N THR A 20 -10.23 25.69 -36.95
CA THR A 20 -9.42 25.35 -38.12
C THR A 20 -8.74 23.98 -38.00
N ASP A 21 -8.61 23.44 -36.79
CA ASP A 21 -7.90 22.18 -36.55
C ASP A 21 -8.85 20.98 -36.74
N THR A 22 -10.12 21.13 -36.37
CA THR A 22 -11.16 20.11 -36.57
C THR A 22 -11.94 20.30 -37.88
N GLY A 23 -11.76 21.44 -38.56
CA GLY A 23 -12.51 21.79 -39.77
C GLY A 23 -14.01 21.92 -39.50
N THR A 24 -14.38 22.47 -38.34
CA THR A 24 -15.77 22.61 -37.92
C THR A 24 -16.17 24.08 -37.73
N PHE A 25 -17.35 24.42 -38.23
CA PHE A 25 -17.98 25.72 -38.03
C PHE A 25 -19.19 25.53 -37.11
N LYS A 26 -19.13 26.16 -35.92
CA LYS A 26 -20.15 26.08 -34.88
C LYS A 26 -20.92 27.39 -34.80
N ILE A 27 -22.25 27.30 -34.80
CA ILE A 27 -23.14 28.43 -34.50
C ILE A 27 -23.81 28.16 -33.17
N SER A 28 -23.68 29.07 -32.22
CA SER A 28 -24.28 28.97 -30.87
C SER A 28 -25.06 30.23 -30.52
N GLN A 29 -26.20 30.10 -29.83
CA GLN A 29 -27.05 31.24 -29.49
C GLN A 29 -26.57 31.95 -28.20
N GLY A 30 -26.49 33.28 -28.26
CA GLY A 30 -26.14 34.19 -27.17
C GLY A 30 -27.23 34.31 -26.11
N LYS A 31 -26.79 34.59 -24.87
CA LYS A 31 -27.45 34.43 -23.56
C LYS A 31 -28.80 35.13 -23.30
N ARG A 32 -29.59 35.61 -24.28
CA ARG A 32 -30.71 36.54 -24.02
C ARG A 32 -32.14 35.98 -24.04
N PHE A 33 -32.39 34.71 -24.35
CA PHE A 33 -33.74 34.13 -24.24
C PHE A 33 -33.91 33.29 -22.97
N THR A 34 -34.81 33.72 -22.08
CA THR A 34 -35.20 33.02 -20.84
C THR A 34 -36.30 31.97 -21.05
N ARG A 35 -36.68 31.65 -22.29
CA ARG A 35 -37.61 30.54 -22.64
C ARG A 35 -37.52 30.24 -24.14
N PRO A 36 -37.39 28.96 -24.54
CA PRO A 36 -38.06 28.49 -25.74
C PRO A 36 -39.06 27.37 -25.41
N LEU A 37 -40.20 27.39 -26.10
CA LEU A 37 -41.30 26.44 -25.99
C LEU A 37 -41.00 25.07 -26.66
N PHE A 38 -39.81 24.87 -27.21
CA PHE A 38 -39.33 23.60 -27.77
C PHE A 38 -37.80 23.47 -27.59
N SER A 39 -37.31 22.23 -27.48
CA SER A 39 -35.88 21.91 -27.38
C SER A 39 -35.17 22.19 -28.70
N VAL A 40 -34.61 23.40 -28.86
CA VAL A 40 -33.77 23.76 -29.99
C VAL A 40 -32.35 23.22 -29.75
N PRO A 41 -31.70 22.52 -30.70
CA PRO A 41 -30.30 22.16 -30.59
C PRO A 41 -29.46 23.44 -30.52
N THR A 42 -28.78 23.67 -29.40
CA THR A 42 -28.06 24.93 -29.15
C THR A 42 -26.81 25.11 -30.03
N ASP A 43 -26.36 24.05 -30.71
CA ASP A 43 -25.13 24.02 -31.49
C ASP A 43 -25.38 23.35 -32.86
N THR A 44 -25.25 24.11 -33.94
CA THR A 44 -25.24 23.56 -35.32
C THR A 44 -23.80 23.50 -35.83
N TYR A 45 -23.38 22.32 -36.30
CA TYR A 45 -22.04 22.07 -36.83
C TYR A 45 -22.10 21.94 -38.36
N LEU A 46 -21.36 22.79 -39.06
CA LEU A 46 -21.25 22.78 -40.53
C LEU A 46 -19.80 22.52 -40.95
N LYS A 47 -19.60 21.83 -42.08
CA LYS A 47 -18.28 21.72 -42.71
C LYS A 47 -17.98 23.01 -43.49
N PRO A 48 -16.77 23.60 -43.39
CA PRO A 48 -16.40 24.82 -44.12
C PRO A 48 -16.60 24.72 -45.63
N ALA A 49 -16.41 23.54 -46.22
CA ALA A 49 -16.60 23.31 -47.65
C ALA A 49 -18.05 23.49 -48.15
N THR A 50 -19.03 23.53 -47.23
CA THR A 50 -20.45 23.70 -47.55
C THR A 50 -20.88 25.18 -47.61
N LEU A 51 -20.00 26.11 -47.21
CA LEU A 51 -20.24 27.56 -47.28
C LEU A 51 -19.69 28.10 -48.61
N ARG A 52 -20.52 28.11 -49.66
CA ARG A 52 -20.23 28.86 -50.90
C ARG A 52 -20.92 30.23 -50.87
N GLU A 53 -20.29 31.21 -51.51
CA GLU A 53 -20.63 32.63 -51.48
C GLU A 53 -22.12 32.93 -51.66
N GLY A 54 -22.64 33.71 -50.71
CA GLY A 54 -23.76 34.62 -50.87
C GLY A 54 -25.11 34.00 -51.25
N HIS A 55 -25.78 33.30 -50.33
CA HIS A 55 -27.25 33.19 -50.33
C HIS A 55 -27.75 33.34 -48.88
N ASP A 56 -28.82 34.12 -48.69
CA ASP A 56 -29.49 34.34 -47.41
C ASP A 56 -29.88 33.01 -46.76
N ILE A 57 -29.30 32.71 -45.60
CA ILE A 57 -29.65 31.52 -44.82
C ILE A 57 -30.96 31.81 -44.07
N GLY A 58 -32.09 31.59 -44.74
CA GLY A 58 -33.40 31.49 -44.11
C GLY A 58 -33.55 30.13 -43.42
N ILE A 59 -33.27 30.04 -42.12
CA ILE A 59 -33.45 28.80 -41.34
C ILE A 59 -34.95 28.56 -41.11
N ARG A 60 -35.60 27.72 -41.94
CA ARG A 60 -36.88 27.08 -41.60
C ARG A 60 -36.57 25.77 -40.87
N PHE A 61 -36.95 25.69 -39.61
CA PHE A 61 -36.63 24.61 -38.65
C PHE A 61 -37.36 23.26 -38.90
N THR A 62 -38.00 23.06 -40.06
CA THR A 62 -38.86 21.90 -40.31
C THR A 62 -38.27 20.84 -41.25
N ASP A 63 -37.17 21.12 -41.97
CA ASP A 63 -36.74 20.24 -43.07
C ASP A 63 -35.34 19.59 -42.92
N LEU A 64 -34.65 19.76 -41.78
CA LEU A 64 -33.39 19.04 -41.53
C LEU A 64 -33.66 17.68 -40.89
N GLY A 65 -34.09 16.75 -41.75
CA GLY A 65 -34.23 15.34 -41.46
C GLY A 65 -32.92 14.68 -41.01
N TYR A 66 -33.09 13.63 -40.20
CA TYR A 66 -32.08 12.83 -39.47
C TYR A 66 -31.02 12.09 -40.32
N SER A 67 -30.76 12.45 -41.57
CA SER A 67 -30.02 11.63 -42.53
C SER A 67 -28.54 11.97 -42.75
N HIS A 68 -27.98 13.02 -42.12
CA HIS A 68 -26.62 13.51 -42.49
C HIS A 68 -25.54 13.46 -41.39
N LEU A 69 -25.76 12.81 -40.25
CA LEU A 69 -24.79 12.77 -39.12
C LEU A 69 -24.21 11.38 -38.80
N VAL A 70 -24.26 10.42 -39.74
CA VAL A 70 -23.56 9.13 -39.57
C VAL A 70 -22.11 9.27 -40.06
N PRO A 71 -21.08 9.07 -39.21
CA PRO A 71 -19.71 8.88 -39.69
C PRO A 71 -19.69 7.67 -40.62
N TYR A 72 -19.09 7.82 -41.80
CA TYR A 72 -19.05 6.87 -42.93
C TYR A 72 -18.42 5.48 -42.64
N LYS A 73 -18.19 5.12 -41.36
CA LYS A 73 -17.55 3.89 -40.92
C LYS A 73 -18.50 2.81 -40.37
N TYR A 74 -19.81 3.09 -40.30
CA TYR A 74 -20.83 2.12 -39.85
C TYR A 74 -22.07 2.08 -40.78
N THR A 75 -21.87 2.28 -42.08
CA THR A 75 -22.94 2.32 -43.11
C THR A 75 -23.46 0.94 -43.55
N ARG A 76 -23.56 -0.01 -42.61
CA ARG A 76 -24.30 -1.26 -42.80
C ARG A 76 -24.88 -1.72 -41.46
N VAL A 77 -25.84 -0.99 -40.96
CA VAL A 77 -26.88 -1.59 -40.13
C VAL A 77 -28.16 -1.30 -40.89
N ASP A 78 -28.66 -2.30 -41.61
CA ASP A 78 -29.91 -2.20 -42.35
C ASP A 78 -30.99 -1.61 -41.42
N GLU A 79 -31.73 -0.62 -41.93
CA GLU A 79 -32.92 -0.03 -41.29
C GLU A 79 -33.99 -1.07 -40.88
N LEU A 80 -33.80 -2.34 -41.27
CA LEU A 80 -34.74 -3.44 -41.10
C LEU A 80 -34.84 -4.03 -39.67
N ASP A 81 -33.90 -3.81 -38.74
CA ASP A 81 -33.92 -4.47 -37.42
C ASP A 81 -34.20 -3.55 -36.21
N LEU A 82 -34.28 -2.22 -36.40
CA LEU A 82 -34.60 -1.27 -35.32
C LEU A 82 -36.04 -1.40 -34.77
N GLN A 83 -36.93 -2.04 -35.54
CA GLN A 83 -38.32 -2.32 -35.14
C GLN A 83 -38.48 -3.57 -34.24
N ARG A 84 -37.48 -4.46 -34.18
CA ARG A 84 -37.55 -5.71 -33.38
C ARG A 84 -37.22 -5.56 -31.88
N LEU A 85 -36.70 -4.42 -31.45
CA LEU A 85 -36.31 -4.18 -30.05
C LEU A 85 -37.51 -3.72 -29.20
N ASN A 86 -38.32 -4.67 -28.73
CA ASN A 86 -39.33 -4.43 -27.69
C ASN A 86 -38.65 -4.28 -26.32
N LEU A 87 -38.42 -3.03 -25.91
CA LEU A 87 -37.81 -2.68 -24.63
C LEU A 87 -38.82 -2.85 -23.50
N LYS A 88 -38.60 -3.87 -22.67
CA LYS A 88 -39.35 -4.08 -21.42
C LYS A 88 -38.79 -3.19 -20.32
N ARG A 89 -39.60 -2.83 -19.32
CA ARG A 89 -39.18 -1.99 -18.20
C ARG A 89 -38.42 -2.81 -17.16
N LEU A 90 -37.13 -2.51 -16.97
CA LEU A 90 -36.31 -3.07 -15.89
C LEU A 90 -36.56 -2.26 -14.61
N GLN A 91 -36.96 -2.93 -13.53
CA GLN A 91 -37.06 -2.32 -12.20
C GLN A 91 -35.78 -2.64 -11.42
N LEU A 92 -35.17 -1.60 -10.86
CA LEU A 92 -33.97 -1.76 -10.05
C LEU A 92 -34.38 -1.87 -8.58
N GLU A 93 -34.15 -3.04 -7.98
CA GLU A 93 -34.41 -3.28 -6.56
C GLU A 93 -33.11 -3.23 -5.78
N PHE A 94 -33.04 -2.31 -4.82
CA PHE A 94 -31.87 -2.12 -3.96
C PHE A 94 -32.22 -2.40 -2.51
N GLY A 95 -31.34 -3.14 -1.83
CA GLY A 95 -31.41 -3.40 -0.39
C GLY A 95 -30.97 -2.20 0.46
N ILE A 96 -30.67 -2.50 1.73
CA ILE A 96 -30.20 -1.50 2.71
C ILE A 96 -28.85 -0.92 2.25
N PRO A 97 -28.67 0.42 2.21
CA PRO A 97 -27.40 1.04 1.85
C PRO A 97 -26.27 0.68 2.83
N THR A 98 -25.08 0.41 2.30
CA THR A 98 -23.88 0.09 3.10
C THR A 98 -23.08 1.35 3.47
N ALA A 99 -22.13 1.22 4.41
CA ALA A 99 -21.21 2.32 4.76
C ALA A 99 -20.44 2.83 3.53
N MET A 100 -20.09 1.94 2.60
CA MET A 100 -19.46 2.28 1.35
C MET A 100 -20.35 3.16 0.48
N ASN A 101 -21.65 2.86 0.38
CA ASN A 101 -22.57 3.65 -0.45
C ASN A 101 -22.70 5.08 0.05
N GLU A 102 -22.86 5.27 1.36
CA GLU A 102 -22.86 6.62 1.94
C GLU A 102 -21.54 7.35 1.66
N LEU A 103 -20.39 6.67 1.75
CA LEU A 103 -19.09 7.28 1.48
C LEU A 103 -18.91 7.64 0.00
N GLN A 104 -19.34 6.79 -0.93
CA GLN A 104 -19.36 7.05 -2.38
C GLN A 104 -20.21 8.27 -2.72
N GLU A 105 -21.43 8.35 -2.15
CA GLU A 105 -22.33 9.47 -2.34
C GLU A 105 -21.73 10.78 -1.78
N ARG A 106 -21.07 10.74 -0.61
CA ARG A 106 -20.36 11.89 -0.05
C ARG A 106 -19.21 12.36 -0.93
N ILE A 107 -18.35 11.45 -1.37
CA ILE A 107 -17.21 11.79 -2.24
C ILE A 107 -17.70 12.30 -3.59
N PHE A 108 -18.81 11.79 -4.13
CA PHE A 108 -19.43 12.33 -5.33
C PHE A 108 -19.84 13.80 -5.16
N THR A 109 -20.51 14.14 -4.06
CA THR A 109 -20.91 15.53 -3.81
C THR A 109 -19.70 16.45 -3.63
N ASP A 110 -18.66 15.99 -2.92
CA ASP A 110 -17.41 16.73 -2.74
C ASP A 110 -16.63 16.88 -4.06
N PHE A 111 -16.60 15.84 -4.89
CA PHE A 111 -16.00 15.86 -6.21
C PHE A 111 -16.64 16.96 -7.07
N PHE A 112 -17.97 16.97 -7.19
CA PHE A 112 -18.64 18.02 -7.98
C PHE A 112 -18.49 19.39 -7.33
N PHE A 113 -18.56 19.51 -6.00
CA PHE A 113 -18.32 20.77 -5.32
C PHE A 113 -16.95 21.38 -5.68
N ARG A 114 -15.90 20.55 -5.74
CA ARG A 114 -14.52 20.98 -6.07
C ARG A 114 -14.32 21.23 -7.57
N TRP A 115 -14.78 20.30 -8.41
CA TRP A 115 -14.50 20.31 -9.85
C TRP A 115 -15.48 21.16 -10.66
N ASN A 116 -16.58 21.66 -10.08
CA ASN A 116 -17.58 22.47 -10.79
C ASN A 116 -16.99 23.71 -11.49
N ARG A 117 -15.86 24.24 -11.00
CA ARG A 117 -15.19 25.40 -11.64
C ARG A 117 -14.44 25.03 -12.92
N TYR A 118 -14.06 23.77 -13.08
CA TYR A 118 -13.22 23.28 -14.18
C TYR A 118 -14.01 22.45 -15.20
N LEU A 119 -15.14 21.87 -14.79
CA LEU A 119 -16.04 21.12 -15.66
C LEU A 119 -17.02 22.08 -16.34
N ASP A 120 -16.79 22.38 -17.61
CA ASP A 120 -17.71 23.20 -18.41
C ASP A 120 -18.64 22.29 -19.24
N PRO A 121 -19.98 22.34 -19.00
CA PRO A 121 -20.97 21.51 -19.71
C PRO A 121 -20.97 21.71 -21.22
N SER A 122 -20.48 22.86 -21.71
CA SER A 122 -20.44 23.15 -23.14
C SER A 122 -19.47 22.25 -23.92
N TYR A 123 -18.56 21.55 -23.22
CA TYR A 123 -17.64 20.57 -23.77
C TYR A 123 -18.11 19.11 -23.58
N TRP A 124 -19.32 18.85 -23.07
CA TRP A 124 -19.78 17.48 -22.78
C TRP A 124 -20.32 16.72 -23.99
N GLY A 125 -19.77 16.94 -25.19
CA GLY A 125 -20.08 16.08 -26.33
C GLY A 125 -19.66 14.64 -26.04
N TYR A 126 -20.44 13.64 -26.43
CA TYR A 126 -20.15 12.22 -26.12
C TYR A 126 -18.83 11.72 -26.73
N THR A 127 -18.37 12.37 -27.81
CA THR A 127 -17.06 12.13 -28.44
C THR A 127 -15.93 12.91 -27.77
N ASN A 128 -16.24 13.90 -26.93
CA ASN A 128 -15.26 14.74 -26.27
C ASN A 128 -14.49 13.95 -25.21
N ARG A 129 -13.17 14.16 -25.22
CA ARG A 129 -12.24 13.62 -24.25
C ARG A 129 -12.66 13.92 -22.81
N ASP A 130 -12.99 15.17 -22.49
CA ASP A 130 -13.24 15.61 -21.12
C ASP A 130 -14.45 14.87 -20.51
N PHE A 131 -15.48 14.63 -21.34
CA PHE A 131 -16.63 13.85 -20.92
C PHE A 131 -16.32 12.36 -20.76
N LYS A 132 -15.51 11.78 -21.65
CA LYS A 132 -15.05 10.38 -21.49
C LYS A 132 -14.19 10.20 -20.24
N SER A 133 -13.32 11.18 -19.94
CA SER A 133 -12.54 11.23 -18.69
C SER A 133 -13.46 11.33 -17.48
N LEU A 134 -14.46 12.23 -17.51
CA LEU A 134 -15.44 12.38 -16.43
C LEU A 134 -16.25 11.09 -16.23
N SER A 135 -16.71 10.47 -17.31
CA SER A 135 -17.45 9.20 -17.28
C SER A 135 -16.63 8.11 -16.61
N MET A 136 -15.35 7.99 -16.98
CA MET A 136 -14.44 7.03 -16.36
C MET A 136 -14.21 7.34 -14.88
N ALA A 137 -14.07 8.61 -14.51
CA ALA A 137 -13.93 9.02 -13.11
C ALA A 137 -15.18 8.69 -12.28
N LEU A 138 -16.38 8.92 -12.82
CA LEU A 138 -17.64 8.57 -12.16
C LEU A 138 -17.81 7.05 -12.01
N LEU A 139 -17.44 6.28 -13.03
CA LEU A 139 -17.45 4.81 -12.98
C LEU A 139 -16.50 4.28 -11.91
N ARG A 140 -15.25 4.77 -11.87
CA ARG A 140 -14.26 4.40 -10.84
C ARG A 140 -14.72 4.79 -9.45
N LEU A 141 -15.29 5.98 -9.29
CA LEU A 141 -15.83 6.41 -8.01
C LEU A 141 -17.00 5.51 -7.55
N ALA A 142 -17.92 5.19 -8.47
CA ALA A 142 -19.07 4.33 -8.20
C ALA A 142 -18.69 2.86 -7.92
N ALA A 143 -17.62 2.35 -8.52
CA ALA A 143 -17.11 1.00 -8.25
C ALA A 143 -16.10 0.94 -7.09
N TRP A 144 -15.70 2.09 -6.54
CA TRP A 144 -14.59 2.19 -5.59
C TRP A 144 -13.25 1.68 -6.14
N ASP A 145 -13.03 1.86 -7.45
CA ASP A 145 -11.83 1.43 -8.20
C ASP A 145 -10.80 2.57 -8.27
N PHE A 146 -10.22 2.91 -7.12
CA PHE A 146 -9.11 3.86 -7.01
C PHE A 146 -8.29 3.60 -5.75
N GLU A 147 -7.04 4.06 -5.77
CA GLU A 147 -6.10 3.97 -4.64
C GLU A 147 -6.10 5.28 -3.84
N VAL A 148 -6.23 5.16 -2.52
CA VAL A 148 -6.08 6.29 -1.59
C VAL A 148 -4.61 6.39 -1.16
N THR A 149 -3.94 7.49 -1.52
CA THR A 149 -2.58 7.78 -1.09
C THR A 149 -2.56 8.82 0.03
N SER A 150 -1.67 8.64 1.01
CA SER A 150 -1.39 9.68 2.01
C SER A 150 -0.21 10.51 1.51
N GLY A 151 -0.40 11.83 1.35
CA GLY A 151 0.65 12.68 0.77
C GLY A 151 0.29 14.16 0.69
N THR A 152 1.25 14.96 0.25
CA THR A 152 1.08 16.40 0.03
C THR A 152 0.07 16.69 -1.08
N ARG A 153 -0.76 17.70 -0.82
CA ARG A 153 -1.84 18.17 -1.70
C ARG A 153 -1.37 18.35 -3.14
N THR A 154 -1.97 17.60 -4.06
CA THR A 154 -1.84 17.88 -5.50
C THR A 154 -2.60 19.16 -5.84
N HIS A 155 -2.03 19.97 -6.75
CA HIS A 155 -2.73 21.13 -7.29
C HIS A 155 -4.05 20.69 -7.95
N MET A 156 -5.02 21.59 -8.11
CA MET A 156 -6.22 21.36 -8.93
C MET A 156 -6.18 22.28 -10.14
N GLY A 157 -6.71 21.83 -11.28
CA GLY A 157 -6.78 22.67 -12.48
C GLY A 157 -7.03 21.91 -13.77
N LYS A 158 -7.26 22.65 -14.86
CA LYS A 158 -7.51 22.11 -16.20
C LYS A 158 -6.35 21.22 -16.70
N ALA A 159 -5.10 21.60 -16.41
CA ALA A 159 -3.92 20.81 -16.75
C ALA A 159 -3.91 19.40 -16.12
N ILE A 160 -4.59 19.22 -14.98
CA ILE A 160 -4.70 17.91 -14.32
C ILE A 160 -5.85 17.10 -14.90
N LEU A 161 -6.95 17.74 -15.28
CA LEU A 161 -8.02 17.09 -16.05
C LEU A 161 -7.46 16.51 -17.37
N GLU A 162 -6.52 17.21 -17.99
CA GLU A 162 -5.79 16.76 -19.17
C GLU A 162 -4.81 15.59 -18.90
N GLN A 163 -4.63 15.14 -17.66
CA GLN A 163 -3.85 13.95 -17.34
C GLN A 163 -4.74 12.73 -17.07
N TRP A 164 -6.07 12.92 -17.00
CA TRP A 164 -6.99 11.83 -16.70
C TRP A 164 -7.05 10.84 -17.86
N GLN A 165 -7.01 9.56 -17.50
CA GLN A 165 -7.24 8.47 -18.43
C GLN A 165 -8.69 8.51 -18.92
N TYR A 166 -8.89 8.19 -20.19
CA TYR A 166 -10.22 8.12 -20.81
C TYR A 166 -10.30 6.93 -21.77
N PRO A 167 -11.48 6.33 -21.92
CA PRO A 167 -11.69 5.27 -22.90
C PRO A 167 -11.52 5.80 -24.32
N LYS A 168 -10.74 5.09 -25.14
CA LYS A 168 -10.55 5.45 -26.56
C LYS A 168 -11.81 5.16 -27.38
N THR A 169 -12.57 4.14 -27.01
CA THR A 169 -13.80 3.69 -27.66
C THR A 169 -15.04 4.15 -26.90
N GLU A 170 -16.19 4.13 -27.57
CA GLU A 170 -17.51 4.41 -26.96
C GLU A 170 -18.09 3.18 -26.25
N VAL A 171 -17.59 1.99 -26.58
CA VAL A 171 -18.03 0.71 -26.02
C VAL A 171 -16.81 0.02 -25.38
N PHE A 172 -16.92 -0.33 -24.10
CA PHE A 172 -15.83 -0.99 -23.35
C PHE A 172 -16.36 -1.75 -22.12
N TRP A 173 -15.63 -2.76 -21.67
CA TRP A 173 -15.94 -3.50 -20.44
C TRP A 173 -15.45 -2.77 -19.19
N PHE A 174 -16.27 -2.76 -18.14
CA PHE A 174 -15.93 -2.22 -16.83
C PHE A 174 -16.64 -3.03 -15.73
N HIS A 175 -15.89 -3.66 -14.83
CA HIS A 175 -16.40 -4.46 -13.70
C HIS A 175 -17.53 -5.45 -14.07
N GLY A 176 -17.40 -6.16 -15.19
CA GLY A 176 -18.39 -7.15 -15.65
C GLY A 176 -19.61 -6.56 -16.37
N PHE A 177 -19.66 -5.23 -16.56
CA PHE A 177 -20.66 -4.55 -17.36
C PHE A 177 -20.07 -4.05 -18.66
N LEU A 178 -20.85 -4.12 -19.74
CA LEU A 178 -20.49 -3.49 -21.00
C LEU A 178 -21.02 -2.06 -21.01
N VAL A 179 -20.12 -1.09 -20.93
CA VAL A 179 -20.45 0.34 -20.90
C VAL A 179 -20.57 0.85 -22.34
N VAL A 180 -21.66 1.57 -22.63
CA VAL A 180 -21.90 2.21 -23.91
C VAL A 180 -22.12 3.71 -23.70
N ILE A 181 -21.20 4.52 -24.21
CA ILE A 181 -21.30 5.98 -24.19
C ILE A 181 -22.07 6.46 -25.43
N GLN A 182 -23.13 7.24 -25.22
CA GLN A 182 -24.02 7.75 -26.27
C GLN A 182 -24.36 9.23 -26.03
N GLU A 183 -24.70 9.95 -27.10
CA GLU A 183 -25.08 11.37 -27.04
C GLU A 183 -26.27 11.65 -26.12
N ASP A 184 -27.34 10.88 -26.31
CA ASP A 184 -28.55 10.95 -25.50
C ASP A 184 -29.06 9.53 -25.30
N ILE A 185 -29.70 9.29 -24.17
CA ILE A 185 -30.34 8.02 -23.82
C ILE A 185 -31.75 8.24 -23.29
N ARG A 186 -32.33 9.45 -23.39
CA ARG A 186 -33.74 9.70 -23.02
C ARG A 186 -34.69 9.11 -24.07
N PRO A 187 -34.53 9.37 -25.38
CA PRO A 187 -35.42 8.80 -26.38
C PRO A 187 -35.21 7.29 -26.50
N VAL A 188 -36.31 6.54 -26.62
CA VAL A 188 -36.27 5.08 -26.82
C VAL A 188 -35.48 4.71 -28.07
N SER A 189 -35.56 5.51 -29.14
CA SER A 189 -34.77 5.34 -30.36
C SER A 189 -33.25 5.38 -30.10
N MET A 190 -32.79 6.30 -29.26
CA MET A 190 -31.36 6.43 -28.94
C MET A 190 -30.87 5.29 -28.04
N LYS A 191 -31.72 4.83 -27.10
CA LYS A 191 -31.44 3.60 -26.33
C LYS A 191 -31.28 2.38 -27.25
N ARG A 192 -32.15 2.24 -28.25
CA ARG A 192 -32.06 1.16 -29.24
C ARG A 192 -30.76 1.20 -30.03
N ILE A 193 -30.29 2.39 -30.42
CA ILE A 193 -28.99 2.56 -31.10
C ILE A 193 -27.83 2.14 -30.17
N ALA A 194 -27.88 2.50 -28.89
CA ALA A 194 -26.85 2.10 -27.94
C ALA A 194 -26.83 0.57 -27.72
N ILE A 195 -28.01 -0.06 -27.67
CA ILE A 195 -28.15 -1.52 -27.54
C ILE A 195 -27.67 -2.25 -28.80
N SER A 196 -27.97 -1.72 -29.99
CA SER A 196 -27.48 -2.31 -31.24
C SER A 196 -25.96 -2.22 -31.35
N LYS A 197 -25.35 -1.08 -30.96
CA LYS A 197 -23.89 -0.94 -30.82
C LYS A 197 -23.31 -2.02 -29.90
N ALA A 198 -23.96 -2.28 -28.76
CA ALA A 198 -23.52 -3.31 -27.83
C ALA A 198 -23.62 -4.72 -28.41
N ARG A 199 -24.73 -5.07 -29.09
CA ARG A 199 -24.91 -6.38 -29.73
C ARG A 199 -23.83 -6.62 -30.79
N ILE A 200 -23.59 -5.65 -31.67
CA ILE A 200 -22.52 -5.73 -32.68
C ILE A 200 -21.17 -5.99 -32.00
N TYR A 201 -20.87 -5.29 -30.90
CA TYR A 201 -19.63 -5.49 -30.16
C TYR A 201 -19.52 -6.88 -29.52
N LEU A 202 -20.63 -7.42 -28.99
CA LEU A 202 -20.69 -8.77 -28.41
C LEU A 202 -20.57 -9.87 -29.46
N ASP A 203 -21.20 -9.70 -30.63
CA ASP A 203 -21.13 -10.67 -31.73
C ASP A 203 -19.70 -10.82 -32.27
N HIS A 204 -18.92 -9.74 -32.30
CA HIS A 204 -17.53 -9.77 -32.76
C HIS A 204 -16.55 -10.36 -31.73
N ASN A 205 -16.85 -10.25 -30.43
CA ASN A 205 -15.92 -10.61 -29.36
C ASN A 205 -16.30 -11.89 -28.59
N GLY A 206 -17.41 -12.53 -28.96
CA GLY A 206 -17.94 -13.72 -28.29
C GLY A 206 -18.66 -13.40 -26.98
N THR A 207 -19.72 -14.15 -26.67
CA THR A 207 -20.41 -14.06 -25.38
C THR A 207 -19.88 -15.13 -24.44
N ASN A 208 -19.28 -14.75 -23.32
CA ASN A 208 -19.15 -15.64 -22.16
C ASN A 208 -20.57 -15.95 -21.69
N GLY A 209 -20.90 -17.21 -21.39
CA GLY A 209 -22.28 -17.75 -21.24
C GLY A 209 -23.20 -17.15 -20.16
N HIS A 210 -22.95 -15.93 -19.69
CA HIS A 210 -23.80 -15.12 -18.82
C HIS A 210 -24.65 -14.12 -19.62
N VAL A 211 -25.78 -13.72 -19.04
CA VAL A 211 -26.65 -12.66 -19.58
C VAL A 211 -25.85 -11.34 -19.64
N PRO A 212 -25.62 -10.73 -20.81
CA PRO A 212 -24.86 -9.49 -20.90
C PRO A 212 -25.61 -8.34 -20.22
N ARG A 213 -24.93 -7.65 -19.29
CA ARG A 213 -25.43 -6.47 -18.60
C ARG A 213 -24.73 -5.22 -19.13
N LEU A 214 -25.51 -4.17 -19.36
CA LEU A 214 -25.07 -2.95 -20.01
C LEU A 214 -25.29 -1.74 -19.09
N ILE A 215 -24.35 -0.79 -19.16
CA ILE A 215 -24.51 0.54 -18.59
C ILE A 215 -24.48 1.54 -19.74
N LEU A 216 -25.61 2.18 -20.02
CA LEU A 216 -25.73 3.24 -21.01
C LEU A 216 -25.43 4.58 -20.33
N LEU A 217 -24.41 5.29 -20.80
CA LEU A 217 -24.03 6.60 -20.28
C LEU A 217 -24.25 7.69 -21.32
N SER A 218 -24.86 8.78 -20.90
CA SER A 218 -24.88 10.05 -21.61
C SER A 218 -24.36 11.18 -20.71
N PRO A 219 -24.08 12.37 -21.26
CA PRO A 219 -23.57 13.52 -20.50
C PRO A 219 -24.29 13.81 -19.18
N THR A 220 -25.58 13.54 -19.14
CA THR A 220 -26.46 13.90 -18.02
C THR A 220 -27.25 12.73 -17.48
N HIS A 221 -27.27 11.58 -18.17
CA HIS A 221 -28.12 10.45 -17.78
C HIS A 221 -27.35 9.12 -17.77
N VAL A 222 -27.85 8.18 -16.97
CA VAL A 222 -27.44 6.78 -16.97
C VAL A 222 -28.67 5.88 -17.06
N ALA A 223 -28.55 4.75 -17.76
CA ALA A 223 -29.58 3.71 -17.79
C ALA A 223 -28.92 2.32 -17.79
N PHE A 224 -29.62 1.32 -17.28
CA PHE A 224 -29.15 -0.06 -17.17
C PHE A 224 -29.96 -0.95 -18.11
N VAL A 225 -29.30 -1.89 -18.79
CA VAL A 225 -29.97 -2.83 -19.70
C VAL A 225 -29.49 -4.25 -19.46
N GLU A 226 -30.43 -5.20 -19.47
CA GLU A 226 -30.15 -6.64 -19.48
C GLU A 226 -30.59 -7.23 -20.83
N LEU A 227 -29.64 -7.86 -21.53
CA LEU A 227 -29.91 -8.52 -22.81
C LEU A 227 -30.35 -9.96 -22.57
N ARG A 228 -31.66 -10.22 -22.54
CA ARG A 228 -32.21 -11.56 -22.29
C ARG A 228 -32.75 -12.19 -23.56
N LYS A 229 -32.84 -13.52 -23.58
CA LYS A 229 -33.41 -14.29 -24.70
C LYS A 229 -34.89 -13.96 -24.94
N ASP A 230 -35.61 -13.55 -23.90
CA ASP A 230 -37.05 -13.22 -23.93
C ASP A 230 -37.35 -11.74 -24.21
N GLY A 231 -36.34 -10.92 -24.51
CA GLY A 231 -36.46 -9.49 -24.80
C GLY A 231 -35.45 -8.65 -24.01
N ASP A 232 -35.22 -7.42 -24.47
CA ASP A 232 -34.27 -6.50 -23.83
C ASP A 232 -34.97 -5.69 -22.75
N TRP A 233 -34.42 -5.70 -21.54
CA TRP A 233 -35.00 -5.01 -20.39
C TRP A 233 -34.17 -3.77 -20.08
N CYS A 234 -34.79 -2.60 -20.03
CA CYS A 234 -34.11 -1.33 -19.80
C CYS A 234 -34.76 -0.51 -18.68
N SER A 235 -33.92 0.10 -17.84
CA SER A 235 -34.37 1.01 -16.80
C SER A 235 -34.81 2.36 -17.37
N ASN A 236 -35.45 3.18 -16.52
CA ASN A 236 -35.62 4.60 -16.80
C ASN A 236 -34.26 5.29 -16.95
N SER A 237 -34.23 6.41 -17.69
CA SER A 237 -33.02 7.23 -17.84
C SER A 237 -32.89 8.13 -16.61
N LEU A 238 -31.94 7.79 -15.74
CA LEU A 238 -31.74 8.46 -14.47
C LEU A 238 -30.74 9.60 -14.64
N LEU A 239 -30.96 10.71 -13.95
CA LEU A 239 -30.02 11.84 -14.00
C LEU A 239 -28.72 11.51 -13.27
N LEU A 240 -27.63 11.47 -14.01
CA LEU A 240 -26.29 11.19 -13.50
C LEU A 240 -25.64 12.45 -12.91
N VAL A 241 -25.77 13.60 -13.59
CA VAL A 241 -25.19 14.87 -13.13
C VAL A 241 -26.23 15.97 -13.20
N THR A 242 -26.38 16.72 -12.11
CA THR A 242 -27.38 17.78 -11.93
C THR A 242 -26.72 19.06 -11.42
N SER A 243 -27.43 20.18 -11.51
CA SER A 243 -26.99 21.46 -10.91
C SER A 243 -26.86 21.41 -9.38
N SER A 244 -27.57 20.47 -8.75
CA SER A 244 -27.53 20.18 -7.31
C SER A 244 -26.51 19.11 -6.93
N SER A 245 -25.74 18.53 -7.88
CA SER A 245 -24.80 17.44 -7.59
C SER A 245 -23.69 17.83 -6.61
N ALA A 246 -23.42 19.13 -6.44
CA ALA A 246 -22.49 19.65 -5.43
C ALA A 246 -23.09 19.72 -4.00
N ALA A 247 -24.40 19.50 -3.85
CA ALA A 247 -25.12 19.57 -2.58
C ALA A 247 -25.80 18.25 -2.19
N TRP A 248 -26.25 17.47 -3.19
CA TRP A 248 -26.94 16.20 -3.01
C TRP A 248 -26.46 15.20 -4.05
N CYS A 249 -26.46 13.91 -3.67
CA CYS A 249 -26.19 12.85 -4.63
C CYS A 249 -27.32 12.77 -5.68
N SER A 250 -26.97 12.52 -6.94
CA SER A 250 -27.96 12.37 -8.01
C SER A 250 -28.59 10.95 -7.98
N PRO A 251 -29.83 10.79 -8.45
CA PRO A 251 -30.47 9.48 -8.56
C PRO A 251 -29.66 8.49 -9.41
N GLY A 252 -29.09 8.98 -10.52
CA GLY A 252 -28.29 8.17 -11.44
C GLY A 252 -26.99 7.72 -10.81
N PHE A 253 -26.28 8.58 -10.07
CA PHE A 253 -25.06 8.15 -9.38
C PHE A 253 -25.37 7.20 -8.22
N SER A 254 -26.45 7.43 -7.47
CA SER A 254 -26.88 6.53 -6.38
C SER A 254 -27.24 5.13 -6.91
N ALA A 255 -27.91 5.06 -8.05
CA ALA A 255 -28.18 3.78 -8.71
C ALA A 255 -26.88 3.15 -9.26
N LEU A 256 -25.99 3.94 -9.86
CA LEU A 256 -24.72 3.47 -10.42
C LEU A 256 -23.78 2.91 -9.35
N SER A 257 -23.63 3.60 -8.22
CA SER A 257 -22.84 3.12 -7.09
C SER A 257 -23.42 1.83 -6.54
N ARG A 258 -24.74 1.72 -6.41
CA ARG A 258 -25.39 0.49 -5.94
C ARG A 258 -25.27 -0.67 -6.91
N VAL A 259 -25.36 -0.45 -8.23
CA VAL A 259 -25.18 -1.51 -9.22
C VAL A 259 -23.73 -2.03 -9.25
N LEU A 260 -22.75 -1.16 -8.97
CA LEU A 260 -21.33 -1.51 -9.05
C LEU A 260 -20.69 -1.96 -7.72
N SER A 261 -21.33 -1.69 -6.57
CA SER A 261 -20.76 -1.96 -5.24
C SER A 261 -21.73 -2.56 -4.21
N SER A 262 -22.96 -2.86 -4.60
CA SER A 262 -23.92 -3.56 -3.75
C SER A 262 -24.69 -4.60 -4.55
N ASN A 263 -25.21 -5.62 -3.87
CA ASN A 263 -26.03 -6.64 -4.51
C ASN A 263 -27.27 -5.99 -5.16
N TYR A 264 -27.17 -5.72 -6.46
CA TYR A 264 -28.31 -5.61 -7.34
C TYR A 264 -29.02 -6.97 -7.32
N GLN A 265 -30.09 -7.08 -6.54
CA GLN A 265 -30.95 -8.26 -6.54
C GLN A 265 -31.65 -8.31 -7.89
N THR A 266 -31.27 -9.24 -8.76
CA THR A 266 -32.21 -9.71 -9.77
C THR A 266 -33.13 -10.73 -9.12
N PRO A 267 -34.46 -10.56 -9.20
CA PRO A 267 -35.39 -11.65 -8.96
C PRO A 267 -35.33 -12.57 -10.19
N ILE A 268 -34.43 -13.55 -10.18
CA ILE A 268 -34.47 -14.81 -10.96
C ILE A 268 -33.27 -15.65 -10.47
N GLY A 269 -33.58 -16.75 -9.79
CA GLY A 269 -32.72 -17.92 -9.53
C GLY A 269 -31.22 -17.69 -9.51
N ASP A 270 -30.69 -17.44 -8.31
CA ASP A 270 -29.29 -17.64 -7.93
C ASP A 270 -28.67 -18.83 -8.66
N THR A 271 -27.89 -18.55 -9.69
CA THR A 271 -26.94 -19.53 -10.25
C THR A 271 -25.53 -19.23 -9.75
N ALA A 272 -25.15 -17.96 -9.57
CA ALA A 272 -23.84 -17.57 -9.06
C ALA A 272 -23.61 -18.01 -7.59
N ALA A 273 -24.59 -17.77 -6.69
CA ALA A 273 -24.48 -18.22 -5.30
C ALA A 273 -24.53 -19.77 -5.14
N GLN A 274 -25.12 -20.49 -6.11
CA GLN A 274 -25.11 -21.96 -6.14
C GLN A 274 -23.77 -22.56 -6.60
N PHE A 275 -22.93 -21.78 -7.30
CA PHE A 275 -21.61 -22.23 -7.78
C PHE A 275 -20.45 -21.77 -6.91
N GLU A 276 -20.67 -20.91 -5.91
CA GLU A 276 -19.64 -20.51 -4.95
C GLU A 276 -19.40 -21.62 -3.92
N LYS A 277 -18.76 -22.72 -4.35
CA LYS A 277 -18.35 -23.82 -3.48
C LYS A 277 -17.07 -23.46 -2.72
N TRP A 278 -17.21 -22.62 -1.71
CA TRP A 278 -16.20 -22.58 -0.65
C TRP A 278 -16.16 -23.94 0.03
N ARG A 279 -15.11 -24.73 -0.21
CA ARG A 279 -14.89 -26.01 0.52
C ARG A 279 -14.66 -25.77 2.01
N VAL A 280 -14.33 -24.54 2.41
CA VAL A 280 -14.08 -24.12 3.78
C VAL A 280 -14.86 -22.83 4.02
N ALA A 281 -15.78 -22.84 4.99
CA ALA A 281 -16.44 -21.62 5.44
C ALA A 281 -15.44 -20.77 6.23
N LEU A 282 -14.93 -19.69 5.61
CA LEU A 282 -14.07 -18.73 6.31
C LEU A 282 -14.91 -17.79 7.18
N PRO A 283 -14.57 -17.59 8.46
CA PRO A 283 -15.17 -16.55 9.28
C PRO A 283 -14.98 -15.15 8.68
N PHE A 284 -15.92 -14.24 8.94
CA PHE A 284 -15.89 -12.86 8.45
C PHE A 284 -14.62 -12.12 8.89
N GLU A 285 -14.11 -12.41 10.08
CA GLU A 285 -12.90 -11.84 10.65
C GLU A 285 -11.67 -12.19 9.81
N ILE A 286 -11.59 -13.43 9.33
CA ILE A 286 -10.48 -13.90 8.49
C ILE A 286 -10.56 -13.25 7.10
N LEU A 287 -11.76 -13.18 6.51
CA LEU A 287 -11.97 -12.47 5.24
C LEU A 287 -11.59 -10.99 5.36
N HIS A 288 -11.97 -10.35 6.46
CA HIS A 288 -11.62 -8.96 6.75
C HIS A 288 -10.10 -8.77 6.91
N MET A 289 -9.41 -9.70 7.59
CA MET A 289 -7.95 -9.69 7.71
C MET A 289 -7.26 -9.87 6.34
N ILE A 290 -7.75 -10.78 5.50
CA ILE A 290 -7.23 -10.99 4.15
C ILE A 290 -7.38 -9.70 3.33
N LEU A 291 -8.58 -9.10 3.33
CA LEU A 291 -8.86 -7.86 2.62
C LEU A 291 -8.01 -6.67 3.09
N LYS A 292 -7.63 -6.63 4.38
CA LYS A 292 -6.71 -5.62 4.92
C LYS A 292 -5.26 -5.79 4.45
N LEU A 293 -4.87 -7.01 4.05
CA LEU A 293 -3.53 -7.33 3.57
C LEU A 293 -3.40 -7.28 2.04
N CYS A 294 -4.52 -7.34 1.31
CA CYS A 294 -4.56 -7.18 -0.14
C CYS A 294 -4.23 -5.74 -0.54
N GLU A 295 -3.50 -5.56 -1.65
CA GLU A 295 -3.43 -4.26 -2.31
C GLU A 295 -4.83 -3.82 -2.78
N PRO A 296 -5.12 -2.50 -2.89
CA PRO A 296 -6.47 -2.01 -3.21
C PRO A 296 -7.08 -2.63 -4.48
N ARG A 297 -6.27 -2.83 -5.53
CA ARG A 297 -6.71 -3.45 -6.79
C ARG A 297 -7.03 -4.93 -6.62
N ASP A 298 -6.23 -5.64 -5.83
CA ASP A 298 -6.43 -7.06 -5.56
C ASP A 298 -7.64 -7.27 -4.67
N ALA A 299 -7.89 -6.38 -3.70
CA ALA A 299 -9.08 -6.42 -2.85
C ALA A 299 -10.38 -6.28 -3.65
N VAL A 300 -10.42 -5.38 -4.64
CA VAL A 300 -11.57 -5.22 -5.54
C VAL A 300 -11.71 -6.42 -6.47
N SER A 301 -10.61 -6.90 -7.05
CA SER A 301 -10.63 -8.10 -7.91
C SER A 301 -11.08 -9.34 -7.13
N PHE A 302 -10.68 -9.46 -5.86
CA PHE A 302 -11.05 -10.55 -4.97
C PHE A 302 -12.52 -10.46 -4.54
N ALA A 303 -13.01 -9.25 -4.25
CA ALA A 303 -14.44 -8.99 -4.05
C ALA A 303 -15.26 -9.43 -5.26
N GLN A 304 -14.82 -9.14 -6.48
CA GLN A 304 -15.53 -9.56 -7.69
C GLN A 304 -15.55 -11.07 -7.93
N ALA A 305 -14.60 -11.79 -7.35
CA ALA A 305 -14.50 -13.25 -7.50
C ALA A 305 -15.39 -14.01 -6.50
N SER A 306 -15.91 -13.36 -5.45
CA SER A 306 -16.62 -14.01 -4.34
C SER A 306 -17.67 -13.11 -3.69
N VAL A 307 -18.91 -13.59 -3.57
CA VAL A 307 -20.02 -12.82 -2.96
C VAL A 307 -19.76 -12.58 -1.47
N ALA A 308 -19.14 -13.56 -0.79
CA ALA A 308 -18.76 -13.43 0.62
C ALA A 308 -17.68 -12.35 0.84
N VAL A 309 -16.66 -12.33 -0.02
CA VAL A 309 -15.59 -11.33 0.00
C VAL A 309 -16.13 -9.95 -0.39
N GLU A 310 -16.99 -9.89 -1.41
CA GLU A 310 -17.65 -8.66 -1.86
C GLU A 310 -18.37 -7.96 -0.70
N LYS A 311 -19.22 -8.72 0.00
CA LYS A 311 -19.95 -8.23 1.16
C LYS A 311 -19.00 -7.76 2.26
N CYS A 312 -17.89 -8.46 2.49
CA CYS A 312 -16.88 -8.07 3.47
C CYS A 312 -16.11 -6.80 3.05
N CYS A 313 -15.76 -6.67 1.78
CA CYS A 313 -15.01 -5.53 1.22
C CYS A 313 -15.82 -4.23 1.32
N TYR A 314 -17.07 -4.25 0.89
CA TYR A 314 -17.93 -3.06 0.89
C TYR A 314 -18.53 -2.72 2.26
N THR A 315 -18.51 -3.64 3.22
CA THR A 315 -18.88 -3.33 4.61
C THR A 315 -17.71 -2.77 5.42
N SER A 316 -16.49 -3.20 5.14
CA SER A 316 -15.34 -2.92 6.00
C SER A 316 -14.36 -1.83 5.51
N ILE A 317 -14.54 -1.34 4.27
CA ILE A 317 -13.78 -0.23 3.67
C ILE A 317 -12.26 -0.36 3.93
N PRO A 318 -11.60 -1.43 3.44
CA PRO A 318 -10.25 -1.82 3.88
C PRO A 318 -9.16 -0.76 3.63
N GLN A 319 -9.34 0.14 2.65
CA GLN A 319 -8.39 1.23 2.36
C GLN A 319 -8.27 2.28 3.48
N PHE A 320 -9.29 2.41 4.34
CA PHE A 320 -9.25 3.36 5.46
C PHE A 320 -9.24 2.60 6.79
N LYS A 321 -8.07 2.57 7.44
CA LYS A 321 -7.94 1.92 8.75
C LYS A 321 -8.80 2.66 9.79
N ASP A 322 -9.65 1.89 10.49
CA ASP A 322 -10.50 2.34 11.59
C ASP A 322 -11.56 3.40 11.22
N LEU A 323 -11.93 3.52 9.93
CA LEU A 323 -13.00 4.40 9.47
C LEU A 323 -14.38 3.81 9.77
N ALA A 324 -15.22 4.56 10.47
CA ALA A 324 -16.60 4.20 10.74
C ALA A 324 -17.56 5.31 10.28
N VAL A 325 -18.47 4.94 9.37
CA VAL A 325 -19.59 5.78 8.94
C VAL A 325 -20.76 5.51 9.88
N ARG A 326 -21.12 6.48 10.72
CA ARG A 326 -22.23 6.36 11.70
C ARG A 326 -23.54 7.00 11.23
N GLU A 327 -23.44 7.98 10.35
CA GLU A 327 -24.59 8.72 9.82
C GLU A 327 -24.72 8.49 8.32
N TYR A 328 -25.93 8.22 7.86
CA TYR A 328 -26.29 7.82 6.49
C TYR A 328 -27.21 8.88 5.88
N VAL A 329 -26.80 10.15 5.87
CA VAL A 329 -27.72 11.27 5.60
C VAL A 329 -28.07 11.39 4.12
N LEU A 330 -27.17 10.98 3.22
CA LEU A 330 -27.43 10.99 1.78
C LEU A 330 -28.23 9.75 1.35
N SER A 331 -27.77 8.58 1.80
CA SER A 331 -28.34 7.29 1.42
C SER A 331 -29.65 6.94 2.16
N ILE A 332 -29.80 7.40 3.41
CA ILE A 332 -30.96 7.22 4.30
C ILE A 332 -31.47 8.59 4.81
N PRO A 333 -32.10 9.41 3.96
CA PRO A 333 -32.43 10.81 4.29
C PRO A 333 -33.56 10.96 5.33
N CYS A 334 -34.26 9.89 5.69
CA CYS A 334 -35.37 9.96 6.64
C CYS A 334 -34.91 10.27 8.08
N CYS A 335 -33.81 9.67 8.53
CA CYS A 335 -33.26 9.91 9.87
C CYS A 335 -31.74 9.80 9.95
N GLY A 336 -31.05 9.44 8.86
CA GLY A 336 -29.60 9.30 8.81
C GLY A 336 -29.03 8.16 9.67
N LYS A 337 -29.84 7.24 10.20
CA LYS A 337 -29.34 6.11 10.98
C LYS A 337 -29.20 4.85 10.12
N PRO A 338 -28.16 4.03 10.32
CA PRO A 338 -28.04 2.73 9.65
C PRO A 338 -29.18 1.81 10.09
N ALA A 339 -29.71 1.03 9.15
CA ALA A 339 -30.72 0.02 9.46
C ALA A 339 -30.06 -1.22 10.10
N GLY A 340 -30.59 -1.66 11.25
CA GLY A 340 -30.24 -2.98 11.81
C GLY A 340 -30.84 -4.12 10.98
N LEU A 341 -30.40 -5.36 11.22
CA LEU A 341 -30.83 -6.55 10.46
C LEU A 341 -32.36 -6.76 10.44
N ASP A 342 -33.08 -6.31 11.47
CA ASP A 342 -34.54 -6.49 11.62
C ASP A 342 -35.37 -5.29 11.13
N VAL A 343 -34.72 -4.24 10.61
CA VAL A 343 -35.40 -2.99 10.31
C VAL A 343 -35.91 -2.99 8.86
N ARG A 344 -37.23 -2.94 8.70
CA ARG A 344 -37.88 -2.85 7.38
C ARG A 344 -37.80 -1.43 6.82
N GLY A 345 -37.60 -1.33 5.51
CA GLY A 345 -37.63 -0.06 4.77
C GLY A 345 -37.91 -0.27 3.29
N PHE A 346 -38.10 0.83 2.56
CA PHE A 346 -38.32 0.82 1.10
C PHE A 346 -37.36 1.79 0.41
N CYS A 347 -37.06 1.49 -0.85
CA CYS A 347 -36.32 2.37 -1.74
C CYS A 347 -37.31 3.20 -2.58
N CYS A 348 -37.10 4.50 -2.69
CA CYS A 348 -37.90 5.34 -3.59
C CYS A 348 -37.67 4.94 -5.06
N ALA A 349 -38.73 4.71 -5.83
CA ALA A 349 -38.63 4.29 -7.24
C ALA A 349 -37.98 5.33 -8.18
N GLU A 350 -38.04 6.61 -7.82
CA GLU A 350 -37.47 7.72 -8.61
C GLU A 350 -36.04 8.10 -8.20
N CYS A 351 -35.80 8.39 -6.92
CA CYS A 351 -34.49 8.86 -6.45
C CYS A 351 -33.59 7.77 -5.84
N TYR A 352 -34.10 6.56 -5.64
CA TYR A 352 -33.42 5.44 -4.95
C TYR A 352 -32.92 5.75 -3.53
N ALA A 353 -33.43 6.80 -2.90
CA ALA A 353 -33.18 7.03 -1.48
C ALA A 353 -33.90 5.96 -0.64
N TRP A 354 -33.22 5.40 0.35
CA TRP A 354 -33.79 4.37 1.22
C TRP A 354 -34.42 5.00 2.46
N GLN A 355 -35.57 4.49 2.90
CA GLN A 355 -36.31 5.04 4.04
C GLN A 355 -36.87 3.96 4.96
N HIS A 356 -36.80 4.21 6.27
CA HIS A 356 -37.42 3.35 7.28
C HIS A 356 -38.95 3.43 7.23
N LEU A 357 -39.66 2.31 7.31
CA LEU A 357 -41.14 2.29 7.42
C LEU A 357 -41.64 3.21 8.53
N ALA A 358 -41.01 3.10 9.71
CA ALA A 358 -41.38 3.85 10.90
C ALA A 358 -41.18 5.37 10.74
N CYS A 359 -40.15 5.80 10.01
CA CYS A 359 -39.89 7.22 9.79
C CYS A 359 -40.91 7.88 8.85
N VAL A 360 -41.52 7.10 7.96
CA VAL A 360 -42.51 7.59 6.99
C VAL A 360 -43.96 7.34 7.49
N GLY A 361 -44.13 6.63 8.60
CA GLY A 361 -45.46 6.30 9.14
C GLY A 361 -46.21 5.22 8.35
N LEU A 362 -45.52 4.44 7.50
CA LEU A 362 -46.11 3.43 6.61
C LEU A 362 -45.84 2.02 7.13
N LEU A 363 -46.31 1.70 8.35
CA LEU A 363 -46.12 0.39 9.00
C LEU A 363 -46.71 -0.79 8.20
N HIS A 364 -47.67 -0.52 7.32
CA HIS A 364 -48.30 -1.49 6.42
C HIS A 364 -48.32 -0.96 4.99
N TRP A 365 -47.27 -1.23 4.22
CA TRP A 365 -47.21 -0.93 2.79
C TRP A 365 -47.38 -2.22 1.97
N PRO A 366 -48.21 -2.23 0.92
CA PRO A 366 -48.33 -3.40 0.04
C PRO A 366 -47.02 -3.65 -0.73
N PRO A 367 -46.54 -4.90 -0.82
CA PRO A 367 -45.29 -5.22 -1.52
C PRO A 367 -45.33 -4.89 -3.02
N ASP A 368 -46.52 -4.85 -3.63
CA ASP A 368 -46.68 -4.69 -5.09
C ASP A 368 -46.78 -3.22 -5.56
N VAL A 369 -46.71 -2.25 -4.64
CA VAL A 369 -46.86 -0.81 -4.96
C VAL A 369 -45.52 -0.10 -4.84
N GLN A 370 -45.12 0.59 -5.91
CA GLN A 370 -43.89 1.38 -5.91
C GLN A 370 -44.01 2.57 -4.96
N TYR A 371 -43.03 2.69 -4.05
CA TYR A 371 -42.93 3.82 -3.14
C TYR A 371 -42.24 5.01 -3.82
N ILE A 372 -42.86 6.18 -3.75
CA ILE A 372 -42.26 7.46 -4.19
C ILE A 372 -42.22 8.37 -2.96
N CYS A 373 -41.04 8.90 -2.61
CA CYS A 373 -40.90 9.73 -1.42
C CYS A 373 -41.56 11.11 -1.59
N SER A 374 -41.93 11.75 -0.48
CA SER A 374 -42.59 13.07 -0.49
C SER A 374 -41.86 14.12 -1.33
N LYS A 375 -40.52 14.14 -1.28
CA LYS A 375 -39.71 15.04 -2.12
C LYS A 375 -39.93 14.83 -3.62
N CYS A 376 -40.01 13.57 -4.06
CA CYS A 376 -40.29 13.24 -5.46
C CYS A 376 -41.77 13.37 -5.84
N GLN A 377 -42.67 13.54 -4.86
CA GLN A 377 -44.10 13.81 -5.10
C GLN A 377 -44.41 15.31 -5.16
N GLU A 378 -43.74 16.13 -4.32
CA GLU A 378 -43.98 17.58 -4.21
C GLU A 378 -43.25 18.40 -5.28
N GLU A 379 -42.04 17.99 -5.67
CA GLU A 379 -41.33 18.59 -6.79
C GLU A 379 -41.78 17.89 -8.08
N GLU A 380 -42.40 18.61 -9.03
CA GLU A 380 -42.19 18.22 -10.42
C GLU A 380 -40.68 18.04 -10.59
N PRO A 381 -40.18 16.95 -11.20
CA PRO A 381 -38.75 16.66 -11.37
C PRO A 381 -38.06 17.71 -12.26
N ASN A 382 -38.00 18.94 -11.78
CA ASN A 382 -37.52 20.12 -12.47
C ASN A 382 -36.04 20.27 -12.11
N TYR A 383 -35.29 19.22 -12.44
CA TYR A 383 -33.84 19.21 -12.38
C TYR A 383 -33.32 20.17 -13.46
N ARG A 384 -33.43 21.48 -13.21
CA ARG A 384 -32.98 22.50 -14.14
C ARG A 384 -31.50 22.27 -14.44
N LEU A 385 -31.24 22.00 -15.72
CA LEU A 385 -29.95 21.92 -16.39
C LEU A 385 -29.27 23.31 -16.33
N VAL A 386 -28.80 23.70 -15.15
CA VAL A 386 -28.09 24.94 -14.91
C VAL A 386 -26.91 24.63 -14.01
N LEU A 387 -25.83 24.09 -14.58
CA LEU A 387 -24.49 24.03 -13.97
C LEU A 387 -23.87 25.44 -13.77
N LEU A 388 -24.66 26.50 -13.90
CA LEU A 388 -24.20 27.88 -13.75
C LEU A 388 -24.45 28.37 -12.32
N ASN A 389 -23.34 28.57 -11.62
CA ASN A 389 -23.18 29.21 -10.30
C ASN A 389 -23.61 28.39 -9.08
N SER A 390 -22.75 27.44 -8.68
CA SER A 390 -22.75 26.82 -7.34
C SER A 390 -22.47 27.80 -6.18
N ARG A 391 -22.36 29.11 -6.43
CA ARG A 391 -22.15 30.16 -5.39
C ARG A 391 -23.27 30.23 -4.34
N ARG A 392 -24.39 29.52 -4.52
CA ARG A 392 -25.54 29.52 -3.59
C ARG A 392 -25.51 28.39 -2.56
N TYR A 393 -24.68 27.36 -2.71
CA TYR A 393 -24.69 26.22 -1.79
C TYR A 393 -23.52 26.30 -0.79
N ARG A 394 -23.86 26.34 0.50
CA ARG A 394 -22.90 26.25 1.60
C ARG A 394 -22.47 24.79 1.74
N TRP A 395 -21.15 24.56 1.83
CA TRP A 395 -20.59 23.23 2.09
C TRP A 395 -21.14 22.70 3.42
N ARG A 396 -21.59 21.44 3.44
CA ARG A 396 -22.07 20.79 4.68
C ARG A 396 -20.99 19.85 5.20
N ASP A 397 -20.63 20.03 6.46
CA ASP A 397 -19.71 19.16 7.18
C ASP A 397 -20.46 17.88 7.56
N TRP A 398 -20.15 16.77 6.88
CA TRP A 398 -20.64 15.45 7.25
C TRP A 398 -19.55 14.72 8.06
N PRO A 399 -19.73 14.49 9.37
CA PRO A 399 -18.71 13.83 10.18
C PRO A 399 -18.55 12.36 9.76
N VAL A 400 -17.31 11.88 9.80
CA VAL A 400 -16.90 10.48 9.69
C VAL A 400 -15.96 10.20 10.86
N HIS A 401 -16.05 9.03 11.49
CA HIS A 401 -15.17 8.72 12.62
C HIS A 401 -13.96 7.91 12.15
N ILE A 402 -12.76 8.25 12.63
CA ILE A 402 -11.55 7.42 12.50
C ILE A 402 -11.12 7.05 13.92
N GLY A 403 -11.25 5.78 14.28
CA GLY A 403 -11.15 5.33 15.67
C GLY A 403 -12.22 5.98 16.55
N ASN A 404 -11.80 6.68 17.61
CA ASN A 404 -12.70 7.41 18.52
C ASN A 404 -12.88 8.90 18.17
N SER A 405 -12.18 9.41 17.15
CA SER A 405 -12.18 10.83 16.80
C SER A 405 -13.15 11.13 15.67
N ALA A 406 -14.04 12.11 15.87
CA ALA A 406 -14.87 12.64 14.80
C ALA A 406 -14.00 13.50 13.87
N MET A 407 -13.98 13.16 12.58
CA MET A 407 -13.32 13.92 11.51
C MET A 407 -14.36 14.34 10.49
N SER A 408 -14.01 15.32 9.65
CA SER A 408 -14.82 15.70 8.48
C SER A 408 -13.99 15.49 7.23
N LEU A 409 -14.60 15.05 6.13
CA LEU A 409 -13.97 14.96 4.81
C LEU A 409 -13.68 16.36 4.24
N ARG A 410 -12.80 17.16 4.87
CA ARG A 410 -12.52 18.54 4.47
C ARG A 410 -11.45 18.63 3.38
N TYR A 411 -11.62 19.61 2.51
CA TYR A 411 -10.53 20.24 1.77
C TYR A 411 -10.07 21.49 2.53
N GLY A 412 -8.80 21.55 2.96
CA GLY A 412 -8.21 22.79 3.47
C GLY A 412 -7.97 23.79 2.34
N GLY A 413 -8.93 24.66 2.01
CA GLY A 413 -8.77 25.73 1.02
C GLY A 413 -7.75 26.80 1.44
N PRO A 414 -7.10 27.53 0.51
CA PRO A 414 -6.11 28.57 0.81
C PRO A 414 -6.74 29.93 1.22
N THR A 415 -7.83 29.90 1.98
CA THR A 415 -8.54 31.11 2.47
C THR A 415 -8.58 31.15 3.99
N GLY A 416 -7.41 30.89 4.58
CA GLY A 416 -7.15 31.01 6.02
C GLY A 416 -5.88 31.79 6.33
N ILE A 417 -5.57 32.85 5.57
CA ILE A 417 -4.46 33.77 5.89
C ILE A 417 -4.81 34.72 7.07
N TYR A 418 -5.98 34.55 7.72
CA TYR A 418 -6.35 35.38 8.89
C TYR A 418 -6.68 34.63 10.19
N GLU A 419 -6.55 33.30 10.27
CA GLU A 419 -6.73 32.58 11.55
C GLU A 419 -5.68 31.48 11.82
N ALA A 420 -4.47 31.62 11.27
CA ALA A 420 -3.31 30.79 11.65
C ALA A 420 -2.39 31.48 12.67
N TYR A 421 -2.97 32.27 13.59
CA TYR A 421 -2.28 32.91 14.72
C TYR A 421 -2.99 32.62 16.05
N LYS A 422 -3.30 31.34 16.33
CA LYS A 422 -3.63 30.85 17.68
C LYS A 422 -3.77 29.33 17.70
N GLN A 423 -2.64 28.62 17.69
CA GLN A 423 -2.42 27.34 18.40
C GLN A 423 -1.12 26.70 17.91
N GLN A 424 0.00 27.33 18.29
CA GLN A 424 1.31 26.71 18.40
C GLN A 424 1.91 27.24 19.70
N ALA A 425 1.58 26.60 20.82
CA ALA A 425 2.22 26.83 22.11
C ALA A 425 1.89 25.69 23.08
N SER A 426 2.62 24.59 22.94
CA SER A 426 2.88 23.53 23.95
C SER A 426 3.40 22.35 23.13
N PHE A 427 4.69 22.06 23.09
CA PHE A 427 5.46 21.54 24.19
C PHE A 427 6.96 21.86 23.99
N LEU A 428 7.56 22.61 24.90
CA LEU A 428 8.85 22.28 25.52
C LEU A 428 9.14 23.18 26.72
N SER A 429 9.62 22.54 27.80
CA SER A 429 10.29 23.05 29.01
C SER A 429 9.52 23.90 30.05
N LEU A 430 9.35 23.37 31.27
CA LEU A 430 10.03 23.90 32.47
C LEU A 430 9.97 22.92 33.68
N HIS A 431 11.08 22.82 34.40
CA HIS A 431 11.19 22.31 35.77
C HIS A 431 10.37 23.15 36.77
N LEU A 432 9.82 22.53 37.82
CA LEU A 432 10.20 22.82 39.23
C LEU A 432 9.52 21.86 40.23
N ALA A 433 10.28 21.47 41.25
CA ALA A 433 9.86 20.74 42.45
C ALA A 433 9.40 21.69 43.57
N LEU A 434 8.69 21.14 44.57
CA LEU A 434 8.76 21.38 46.04
C LEU A 434 7.54 20.70 46.71
N ALA A 435 7.68 19.55 47.39
CA ALA A 435 8.10 19.31 48.80
C ALA A 435 6.95 19.53 49.82
N LEU A 436 6.61 18.59 50.73
CA LEU A 436 7.27 18.23 52.01
C LEU A 436 6.41 17.11 52.72
N PRO A 437 6.73 16.62 53.94
CA PRO A 437 7.77 15.65 54.32
C PRO A 437 7.21 14.48 55.18
N LEU A 438 8.05 13.52 55.62
CA LEU A 438 8.09 12.96 56.99
C LEU A 438 9.34 12.04 57.14
N PRO A 439 9.94 11.97 58.35
CA PRO A 439 11.27 11.44 58.64
C PRO A 439 11.24 9.92 58.86
N ASP A 440 12.31 9.16 58.69
CA ASP A 440 13.35 9.03 59.71
C ASP A 440 14.72 8.63 59.14
N THR A 441 15.72 9.32 59.69
CA THR A 441 17.11 8.95 59.92
C THR A 441 17.54 7.53 59.56
N PHE A 442 18.62 7.38 58.78
CA PHE A 442 19.79 6.61 59.20
C PHE A 442 21.05 7.08 58.48
N ILE A 443 22.09 7.22 59.29
CA ILE A 443 23.43 7.75 59.05
C ILE A 443 24.18 6.85 58.04
N THR A 444 24.77 7.44 57.00
CA THR A 444 25.86 6.81 56.23
C THR A 444 27.19 7.41 56.65
N PRO A 445 28.17 6.60 57.10
CA PRO A 445 29.54 7.07 57.21
C PRO A 445 30.21 6.96 55.83
N GLU A 446 30.89 8.05 55.44
CA GLU A 446 31.87 8.07 54.36
C GLU A 446 32.82 6.88 54.46
N ARG A 447 32.97 6.14 53.36
CA ARG A 447 34.10 5.23 53.19
C ARG A 447 34.78 5.54 51.87
N GLU A 448 35.73 6.46 51.97
CA GLU A 448 36.82 6.65 51.05
C GLU A 448 37.54 5.30 50.83
N LYS A 449 37.31 4.65 49.69
CA LYS A 449 38.09 3.48 49.24
C LYS A 449 38.77 3.82 47.93
N ARG A 450 40.01 4.30 48.08
CA ARG A 450 41.05 4.27 47.06
C ARG A 450 41.25 2.82 46.61
N SER A 451 40.55 2.40 45.56
CA SER A 451 40.63 1.05 45.02
C SER A 451 41.93 0.90 44.24
N THR A 452 42.85 0.10 44.77
CA THR A 452 43.98 -0.46 44.03
C THR A 452 43.47 -1.10 42.75
N MET A 453 43.79 -0.53 41.57
CA MET A 453 43.34 -1.04 40.28
C MET A 453 43.94 -2.42 40.01
N THR A 454 43.08 -3.43 40.06
CA THR A 454 43.36 -4.83 39.73
C THR A 454 43.43 -5.02 38.22
N VAL A 455 44.19 -6.03 37.79
CA VAL A 455 44.37 -6.49 36.40
C VAL A 455 43.08 -7.18 35.95
N PHE A 456 42.65 -7.01 34.70
CA PHE A 456 41.47 -7.73 34.21
C PHE A 456 41.73 -9.24 34.15
N LYS A 457 40.70 -10.05 34.41
CA LYS A 457 40.79 -11.51 34.35
C LYS A 457 39.99 -12.04 33.15
N PRO A 458 40.59 -12.85 32.26
CA PRO A 458 39.85 -13.47 31.17
C PRO A 458 38.85 -14.49 31.72
N LEU A 459 37.65 -14.51 31.15
CA LEU A 459 36.58 -15.44 31.54
C LEU A 459 36.55 -16.74 30.73
N LEU A 460 37.23 -16.78 29.58
CA LEU A 460 37.29 -17.95 28.71
C LEU A 460 38.73 -18.38 28.47
N SER A 461 38.95 -19.69 28.37
CA SER A 461 40.27 -20.27 28.12
C SER A 461 40.83 -19.87 26.75
N PRO A 462 42.17 -19.70 26.64
CA PRO A 462 42.81 -19.45 25.36
C PRO A 462 42.69 -20.66 24.42
N PHE A 463 42.73 -20.39 23.13
CA PHE A 463 42.83 -21.41 22.10
C PHE A 463 44.31 -21.60 21.70
N HIS A 464 44.86 -22.78 21.99
CA HIS A 464 46.26 -23.09 21.68
C HIS A 464 46.42 -23.54 20.23
N VAL A 465 47.43 -22.99 19.55
CA VAL A 465 47.77 -23.40 18.18
C VAL A 465 48.66 -24.64 18.29
N SER A 466 48.22 -25.78 17.72
CA SER A 466 49.06 -26.99 17.70
C SER A 466 50.30 -26.76 16.82
N LYS A 467 51.50 -27.06 17.35
CA LYS A 467 52.77 -27.06 16.60
C LYS A 467 52.95 -28.31 15.72
N GLU A 468 52.00 -29.24 15.71
CA GLU A 468 52.14 -30.56 15.09
C GLU A 468 51.71 -30.58 13.60
N SER A 469 52.45 -31.32 12.78
CA SER A 469 52.49 -31.33 11.31
C SER A 469 51.22 -31.81 10.58
N THR A 470 50.05 -31.79 11.20
CA THR A 470 48.79 -32.27 10.62
C THR A 470 48.01 -31.22 9.82
N ASN A 471 48.56 -30.01 9.65
CA ASN A 471 48.02 -29.02 8.72
C ASN A 471 48.94 -28.94 7.49
N PRO A 472 48.63 -29.62 6.36
CA PRO A 472 49.54 -29.74 5.21
C PRO A 472 49.91 -28.41 4.51
N GLN A 473 49.44 -27.27 5.05
CA GLN A 473 49.59 -25.93 4.47
C GLN A 473 50.09 -24.87 5.48
N GLY A 474 50.31 -25.20 6.77
CA GLY A 474 50.79 -24.22 7.77
C GLY A 474 49.85 -23.04 8.05
N ILE A 475 48.56 -23.16 7.72
CA ILE A 475 47.58 -22.06 7.74
C ILE A 475 47.06 -21.82 9.16
N LEU A 476 47.32 -20.64 9.73
CA LEU A 476 46.78 -20.17 11.00
C LEU A 476 45.29 -19.84 10.83
N ARG A 477 44.39 -20.53 11.54
CA ARG A 477 42.93 -20.31 11.44
C ARG A 477 42.32 -19.96 12.79
N LEU A 478 41.51 -18.90 12.80
CA LEU A 478 40.66 -18.58 13.95
C LEU A 478 39.56 -19.63 14.14
N PRO A 479 39.22 -20.00 15.39
CA PRO A 479 38.04 -20.81 15.68
C PRO A 479 36.78 -20.09 15.19
N ARG A 480 35.98 -20.73 14.32
CA ARG A 480 34.74 -20.14 13.78
C ARG A 480 33.51 -20.98 14.08
N ASN A 481 32.41 -20.29 14.32
CA ASN A 481 31.07 -20.81 14.09
C ASN A 481 30.75 -20.68 12.60
N ILE A 482 30.48 -21.80 11.93
CA ILE A 482 30.05 -21.79 10.53
C ILE A 482 28.60 -21.26 10.52
N PRO A 483 28.31 -20.13 9.84
CA PRO A 483 26.95 -19.61 9.79
C PRO A 483 26.03 -20.66 9.16
N SER A 484 24.88 -20.89 9.78
CA SER A 484 23.93 -21.89 9.31
C SER A 484 23.37 -21.47 7.95
N THR A 485 23.54 -22.32 6.93
CA THR A 485 22.92 -22.16 5.61
C THR A 485 21.39 -22.04 5.68
N SER A 486 20.78 -22.55 6.75
CA SER A 486 19.34 -22.49 6.99
C SER A 486 18.80 -21.05 7.10
N VAL A 487 19.58 -20.11 7.65
CA VAL A 487 19.13 -18.71 7.84
C VAL A 487 18.94 -18.04 6.49
N VAL A 488 19.92 -18.21 5.61
CA VAL A 488 19.95 -17.65 4.26
C VAL A 488 18.85 -18.27 3.39
N ILE A 489 18.63 -19.59 3.50
CA ILE A 489 17.53 -20.27 2.80
C ILE A 489 16.18 -19.76 3.31
N ARG A 490 15.97 -19.74 4.63
CA ARG A 490 14.71 -19.31 5.25
C ARG A 490 14.31 -17.90 4.80
N ASP A 491 15.28 -17.00 4.73
CA ASP A 491 15.04 -15.60 4.37
C ASP A 491 14.81 -15.39 2.85
N ASN A 492 15.16 -16.35 1.99
CA ASN A 492 15.04 -16.20 0.54
C ASN A 492 13.59 -16.09 0.03
N PHE A 493 12.62 -16.64 0.77
CA PHE A 493 11.20 -16.58 0.43
C PHE A 493 10.36 -16.16 1.63
N THR A 494 9.21 -15.54 1.36
CA THR A 494 8.29 -15.13 2.42
C THR A 494 7.77 -16.32 3.20
N VAL A 495 7.37 -16.10 4.45
CA VAL A 495 6.76 -17.16 5.27
C VAL A 495 5.54 -17.78 4.58
N SER A 496 4.72 -16.98 3.89
CA SER A 496 3.59 -17.48 3.11
C SER A 496 4.04 -18.44 1.99
N THR A 497 5.11 -18.12 1.28
CA THR A 497 5.67 -18.98 0.22
C THR A 497 6.17 -20.30 0.80
N TRP A 498 6.86 -20.28 1.94
CA TRP A 498 7.28 -21.50 2.64
C TRP A 498 6.10 -22.37 3.07
N LEU A 499 5.02 -21.77 3.57
CA LEU A 499 3.80 -22.49 3.95
C LEU A 499 3.10 -23.11 2.74
N PHE A 500 3.00 -22.39 1.62
CA PHE A 500 2.42 -22.92 0.39
C PHE A 500 3.27 -24.04 -0.21
N LEU A 501 4.60 -23.88 -0.24
CA LEU A 501 5.52 -24.90 -0.73
C LEU A 501 5.45 -26.17 0.15
N GLY A 502 5.47 -25.99 1.47
CA GLY A 502 5.30 -27.10 2.42
C GLY A 502 3.95 -27.79 2.27
N GLY A 503 2.87 -27.02 2.13
CA GLY A 503 1.52 -27.53 1.91
C GLY A 503 1.39 -28.30 0.59
N LEU A 504 2.01 -27.82 -0.49
CA LEU A 504 2.06 -28.49 -1.78
C LEU A 504 2.81 -29.82 -1.69
N LEU A 505 4.02 -29.82 -1.12
CA LEU A 505 4.82 -31.03 -0.95
C LEU A 505 4.12 -32.05 -0.05
N GLN A 506 3.49 -31.60 1.03
CA GLN A 506 2.69 -32.45 1.91
C GLN A 506 1.45 -33.00 1.20
N GLY A 507 0.78 -32.19 0.38
CA GLY A 507 -0.35 -32.61 -0.45
C GLY A 507 0.04 -33.69 -1.46
N LEU A 508 1.16 -33.52 -2.15
CA LEU A 508 1.74 -34.53 -3.04
C LEU A 508 2.09 -35.82 -2.29
N ALA A 509 2.67 -35.71 -1.10
CA ALA A 509 2.97 -36.87 -0.26
C ALA A 509 1.68 -37.60 0.16
N VAL A 510 0.60 -36.89 0.47
CA VAL A 510 -0.71 -37.50 0.79
C VAL A 510 -1.32 -38.18 -0.44
N ILE A 511 -1.12 -37.66 -1.65
CA ILE A 511 -1.56 -38.32 -2.88
C ILE A 511 -0.81 -39.64 -3.09
N ILE A 512 0.49 -39.69 -2.81
CA ILE A 512 1.33 -40.88 -3.04
C ILE A 512 1.18 -41.93 -1.92
N PHE A 513 1.18 -41.50 -0.65
CA PHE A 513 1.26 -42.38 0.52
C PHE A 513 -0.02 -42.38 1.38
N GLY A 514 -1.07 -41.68 0.97
CA GLY A 514 -2.31 -41.53 1.72
C GLY A 514 -2.14 -40.69 2.99
N THR A 515 -3.07 -40.83 3.93
CA THR A 515 -3.06 -40.09 5.21
C THR A 515 -1.84 -40.40 6.09
N TYR A 516 -1.16 -41.54 5.87
CA TYR A 516 0.07 -41.89 6.57
C TYR A 516 1.20 -40.88 6.35
N ALA A 517 1.18 -40.13 5.24
CA ALA A 517 2.13 -39.04 4.99
C ALA A 517 2.10 -37.93 6.06
N LEU A 518 1.03 -37.83 6.86
CA LEU A 518 0.92 -36.84 7.94
C LEU A 518 1.65 -37.27 9.23
N ILE A 519 1.93 -38.57 9.39
CA ILE A 519 2.52 -39.12 10.63
C ILE A 519 3.87 -38.47 10.95
N PRO A 520 4.84 -38.37 10.01
CA PRO A 520 6.13 -37.73 10.32
C PRO A 520 5.99 -36.28 10.76
N THR A 521 5.12 -35.51 10.10
CA THR A 521 4.86 -34.10 10.42
C THR A 521 4.25 -33.96 11.82
N MET A 522 3.27 -34.80 12.15
CA MET A 522 2.66 -34.84 13.48
C MET A 522 3.67 -35.24 14.57
N LEU A 523 4.48 -36.27 14.34
CA LEU A 523 5.48 -36.74 15.29
C LEU A 523 6.58 -35.70 15.52
N ILE A 524 7.07 -35.04 14.48
CA ILE A 524 8.09 -33.99 14.59
C ILE A 524 7.53 -32.78 15.33
N LEU A 525 6.30 -32.35 15.00
CA LEU A 525 5.66 -31.22 15.67
C LEU A 525 5.39 -31.52 17.14
N LEU A 526 4.90 -32.73 17.44
CA LEU A 526 4.67 -33.18 18.81
C LEU A 526 5.99 -33.26 19.58
N TYR A 527 7.03 -33.89 19.01
CA TYR A 527 8.35 -33.96 19.62
C TYR A 527 8.89 -32.57 19.94
N ARG A 528 8.90 -31.66 18.97
CA ARG A 528 9.38 -30.29 19.16
C ARG A 528 8.56 -29.55 20.22
N THR A 529 7.24 -29.61 20.16
CA THR A 529 6.36 -28.91 21.10
C THR A 529 6.56 -29.44 22.51
N THR A 530 6.55 -30.76 22.69
CA THR A 530 6.79 -31.41 23.98
C THR A 530 8.17 -31.06 24.52
N ASP A 531 9.21 -31.15 23.71
CA ASP A 531 10.57 -30.77 24.11
C ASP A 531 10.68 -29.30 24.54
N HIS A 532 9.98 -28.36 23.87
CA HIS A 532 9.95 -26.95 24.28
C HIS A 532 9.17 -26.74 25.58
N LEU A 533 8.05 -27.44 25.77
CA LEU A 533 7.27 -27.39 27.00
C LEU A 533 8.06 -27.98 28.18
N LEU A 534 8.76 -29.09 27.96
CA LEU A 534 9.64 -29.70 28.97
C LEU A 534 10.79 -28.78 29.35
N MET A 535 11.38 -28.05 28.38
CA MET A 535 12.40 -27.03 28.67
C MET A 535 11.81 -25.84 29.43
N ALA A 536 10.63 -25.35 29.05
CA ALA A 536 9.96 -24.23 29.71
C ALA A 536 9.53 -24.57 31.15
N ALA A 537 9.16 -25.83 31.41
CA ALA A 537 8.86 -26.35 32.74
C ALA A 537 10.13 -26.69 33.56
N ASN A 538 11.34 -26.42 33.03
CA ASN A 538 12.63 -26.78 33.62
C ASN A 538 12.81 -28.29 33.91
N ILE A 539 12.09 -29.16 33.17
CA ILE A 539 12.21 -30.62 33.29
C ILE A 539 13.41 -31.12 32.48
N THR A 540 13.60 -30.58 31.27
CA THR A 540 14.75 -30.89 30.41
C THR A 540 15.74 -29.73 30.36
N ARG A 541 17.01 -30.03 30.05
CA ARG A 541 18.06 -29.02 29.89
C ARG A 541 17.67 -27.99 28.83
N ASN A 542 17.68 -26.71 29.20
CA ASN A 542 17.48 -25.61 28.27
C ASN A 542 18.70 -25.44 27.34
N ARG A 543 18.66 -26.07 26.16
CA ARG A 543 19.71 -25.96 25.14
C ARG A 543 19.97 -24.54 24.64
N TYR A 544 19.02 -23.60 24.79
CA TYR A 544 19.21 -22.22 24.37
C TYR A 544 20.25 -21.50 25.23
N MET A 545 20.44 -21.95 26.47
CA MET A 545 21.45 -21.44 27.40
C MET A 545 22.86 -22.00 27.11
N ASP A 546 23.02 -22.92 26.18
CA ASP A 546 24.32 -23.51 25.86
C ASP A 546 25.28 -22.45 25.29
N GLY A 547 26.40 -22.26 25.99
CA GLY A 547 27.40 -21.23 25.66
C GLY A 547 27.02 -19.82 26.09
N VAL A 548 25.92 -19.63 26.81
CA VAL A 548 25.56 -18.33 27.41
C VAL A 548 26.44 -18.07 28.63
N ILE A 549 27.06 -16.90 28.66
CA ILE A 549 27.79 -16.41 29.82
C ILE A 549 26.76 -15.72 30.73
N GLN A 550 26.40 -16.37 31.84
CA GLN A 550 25.39 -15.89 32.81
C GLN A 550 25.97 -14.83 33.77
N THR A 551 26.69 -13.87 33.23
CA THR A 551 27.17 -12.69 33.96
C THR A 551 27.31 -11.54 32.96
N LYS A 552 27.51 -10.33 33.46
CA LYS A 552 27.85 -9.20 32.60
C LYS A 552 29.32 -9.21 32.25
N VAL A 553 29.61 -9.11 30.97
CA VAL A 553 30.96 -9.14 30.44
C VAL A 553 31.19 -8.00 29.47
N SER A 554 32.45 -7.58 29.39
CA SER A 554 32.92 -6.59 28.44
C SER A 554 34.18 -7.13 27.77
N ALA A 555 34.45 -6.68 26.55
CA ALA A 555 35.62 -7.02 25.78
C ALA A 555 36.69 -5.96 25.99
N GLN A 556 37.90 -6.40 26.36
CA GLN A 556 39.10 -5.58 26.51
C GLN A 556 40.23 -6.22 25.71
N ALA A 557 41.06 -5.42 25.05
CA ALA A 557 42.18 -5.97 24.28
C ALA A 557 43.28 -6.49 25.23
N PRO A 558 43.76 -7.73 25.07
CA PRO A 558 44.93 -8.22 25.79
C PRO A 558 46.22 -7.61 25.24
N ASP A 559 47.25 -7.59 26.08
CA ASP A 559 48.62 -7.25 25.70
C ASP A 559 49.22 -8.33 24.78
N ALA A 560 50.36 -8.04 24.13
CA ALA A 560 51.01 -8.96 23.18
C ALA A 560 51.39 -10.34 23.76
N ASN A 561 51.59 -10.42 25.09
CA ASN A 561 51.86 -11.67 25.82
C ASN A 561 50.57 -12.42 26.24
N GLY A 562 49.40 -11.89 25.90
CA GLY A 562 48.08 -12.44 26.22
C GLY A 562 47.61 -12.21 27.65
N ALA A 563 48.31 -11.37 28.43
CA ALA A 563 47.81 -10.85 29.71
C ALA A 563 46.88 -9.65 29.45
N PHE A 564 46.05 -9.28 30.40
CA PHE A 564 45.20 -8.10 30.27
C PHE A 564 45.75 -6.99 31.15
N GLY A 565 46.02 -5.81 30.57
CA GLY A 565 46.48 -4.66 31.33
C GLY A 565 45.42 -4.04 32.24
N LYS A 566 45.71 -2.82 32.72
CA LYS A 566 44.76 -1.97 33.47
C LYS A 566 44.06 -0.95 32.58
N GLU A 567 44.59 -0.74 31.37
CA GLU A 567 44.08 0.25 30.44
C GLU A 567 42.81 -0.27 29.76
N ILE A 568 41.77 0.56 29.78
CA ILE A 568 40.50 0.27 29.12
C ILE A 568 40.66 0.55 27.63
N ALA A 569 40.16 -0.35 26.79
CA ALA A 569 40.19 -0.20 25.34
C ALA A 569 41.61 0.16 24.86
N SER A 570 42.60 -0.61 25.31
CA SER A 570 44.05 -0.33 25.21
C SER A 570 44.60 -0.23 23.78
N GLU A 571 43.86 -0.76 22.81
CA GLU A 571 44.17 -0.80 21.38
C GLU A 571 43.11 -0.03 20.57
N SER A 572 43.53 0.55 19.45
CA SER A 572 42.58 0.97 18.40
C SER A 572 42.05 -0.26 17.68
N ILE A 573 40.85 -0.14 17.11
CA ILE A 573 40.21 -1.21 16.35
C ILE A 573 39.64 -0.66 15.05
N VAL A 574 39.46 -1.54 14.07
CA VAL A 574 38.72 -1.26 12.85
C VAL A 574 37.50 -2.15 12.80
N VAL A 575 36.34 -1.54 12.56
CA VAL A 575 35.08 -2.25 12.31
C VAL A 575 34.72 -2.03 10.85
N PHE A 576 34.70 -3.11 10.08
CA PHE A 576 34.40 -3.08 8.65
C PHE A 576 33.09 -3.82 8.39
N HIS A 577 32.08 -3.09 7.93
CA HIS A 577 30.82 -3.66 7.49
C HIS A 577 30.91 -3.93 5.99
N LEU A 578 30.49 -5.12 5.56
CA LEU A 578 30.34 -5.49 4.17
C LEU A 578 28.96 -6.11 3.99
N GLY A 579 28.11 -5.46 3.22
CA GLY A 579 26.77 -5.97 2.96
C GLY A 579 26.52 -6.27 1.50
N ALA A 580 25.61 -7.22 1.27
CA ALA A 580 25.12 -7.57 -0.05
C ALA A 580 23.62 -7.88 -0.02
N ARG A 581 22.94 -7.52 -1.10
CA ARG A 581 21.51 -7.79 -1.30
C ARG A 581 21.22 -8.11 -2.76
N SER A 582 20.25 -9.01 -2.99
CA SER A 582 19.63 -9.22 -4.29
C SER A 582 18.25 -8.55 -4.30
N ASN A 583 18.05 -7.58 -5.18
CA ASN A 583 16.76 -6.93 -5.44
C ASN A 583 15.95 -7.65 -6.55
N HIS A 584 16.41 -8.83 -6.97
CA HIS A 584 15.75 -9.64 -7.99
C HIS A 584 14.65 -10.52 -7.36
N PRO A 585 13.50 -10.77 -8.02
CA PRO A 585 12.41 -11.59 -7.48
C PRO A 585 12.81 -13.03 -7.10
N LEU A 586 13.86 -13.56 -7.74
CA LEU A 586 14.42 -14.88 -7.45
C LEU A 586 15.39 -14.89 -6.25
N GLY A 587 15.66 -13.73 -5.62
CA GLY A 587 16.54 -13.59 -4.48
C GLY A 587 17.94 -14.11 -4.77
N LEU A 588 18.39 -15.11 -4.01
CA LEU A 588 19.70 -15.76 -4.14
C LEU A 588 19.84 -16.60 -5.42
N LEU A 589 18.72 -16.96 -6.06
CA LEU A 589 18.71 -17.67 -7.33
C LEU A 589 18.79 -16.71 -8.54
N ALA A 590 18.98 -15.42 -8.28
CA ALA A 590 19.14 -14.42 -9.32
C ALA A 590 20.37 -14.68 -10.20
N PRO A 591 20.33 -14.26 -11.48
CA PRO A 591 21.50 -14.32 -12.34
C PRO A 591 22.71 -13.66 -11.68
N CYS A 592 23.86 -14.33 -11.77
CA CYS A 592 25.17 -13.88 -11.28
C CYS A 592 25.36 -13.82 -9.74
N PHE A 593 24.31 -14.03 -8.94
CA PHE A 593 24.43 -14.01 -7.47
C PHE A 593 25.25 -15.18 -6.91
N SER A 594 25.18 -16.35 -7.55
CA SER A 594 25.99 -17.53 -7.19
C SER A 594 27.49 -17.29 -7.42
N GLU A 595 27.85 -16.61 -8.51
CA GLU A 595 29.24 -16.27 -8.82
C GLU A 595 29.77 -15.19 -7.87
N LEU A 596 28.94 -14.19 -7.53
CA LEU A 596 29.26 -13.22 -6.47
C LEU A 596 29.59 -13.94 -5.16
N ASN A 597 28.72 -14.86 -4.72
CA ASN A 597 28.92 -15.60 -3.48
C ASN A 597 30.21 -16.45 -3.52
N ARG A 598 30.50 -17.11 -4.64
CA ARG A 598 31.74 -17.89 -4.84
C ARG A 598 32.99 -17.02 -4.64
N ARG A 599 33.00 -15.80 -5.17
CA ARG A 599 34.10 -14.84 -5.02
C ARG A 599 34.21 -14.30 -3.59
N VAL A 600 33.10 -13.96 -2.95
CA VAL A 600 33.07 -13.53 -1.55
C VAL A 600 33.58 -14.63 -0.62
N ILE A 601 33.24 -15.89 -0.88
CA ILE A 601 33.78 -17.05 -0.15
C ILE A 601 35.30 -17.16 -0.33
N ALA A 602 35.82 -16.95 -1.55
CA ALA A 602 37.26 -16.97 -1.80
C ALA A 602 37.99 -15.84 -1.05
N MET A 603 37.47 -14.61 -1.09
CA MET A 603 37.98 -13.47 -0.34
C MET A 603 38.00 -13.72 1.17
N ASN A 604 36.89 -14.25 1.71
CA ASN A 604 36.83 -14.62 3.13
C ASN A 604 37.83 -15.73 3.48
N ARG A 605 38.05 -16.70 2.61
CA ARG A 605 39.05 -17.76 2.83
C ARG A 605 40.47 -17.21 2.87
N GLU A 606 40.82 -16.27 1.99
CA GLU A 606 42.13 -15.62 1.99
C GLU A 606 42.34 -14.76 3.23
N MET A 607 41.40 -13.87 3.58
CA MET A 607 41.53 -13.05 4.79
C MET A 607 41.75 -13.90 6.05
N ASN A 608 41.15 -15.09 6.06
CA ASN A 608 41.24 -16.01 7.16
C ASN A 608 42.41 -17.01 7.11
N SER A 609 43.14 -17.10 6.01
CA SER A 609 44.29 -18.01 5.92
C SER A 609 45.49 -17.46 6.70
N ASP A 610 45.54 -16.15 6.87
CA ASP A 610 46.56 -15.47 7.66
C ASP A 610 45.94 -14.29 8.41
N PRO A 611 45.21 -14.57 9.51
CA PRO A 611 44.49 -13.54 10.25
C PRO A 611 45.43 -12.50 10.87
N VAL A 612 46.70 -12.84 11.11
CA VAL A 612 47.69 -11.89 11.64
C VAL A 612 48.12 -10.91 10.56
N LYS A 613 48.48 -11.39 9.35
CA LYS A 613 48.83 -10.54 8.22
C LYS A 613 47.73 -9.56 7.85
N TYR A 614 46.48 -10.02 7.87
CA TYR A 614 45.30 -9.21 7.53
C TYR A 614 44.65 -8.53 8.74
N GLY A 615 45.24 -8.67 9.94
CA GLY A 615 44.77 -8.02 11.16
C GLY A 615 43.38 -8.47 11.61
N LEU A 616 42.85 -9.58 11.10
CA LEU A 616 41.51 -10.08 11.39
C LEU A 616 41.44 -10.66 12.81
N LEU A 617 40.57 -10.10 13.64
CA LEU A 617 40.28 -10.59 14.99
C LEU A 617 39.04 -11.48 15.03
N GLY A 618 38.07 -11.23 14.15
CA GLY A 618 36.84 -12.03 14.08
C GLY A 618 35.85 -11.50 13.06
N THR A 619 34.83 -12.30 12.78
CA THR A 619 33.74 -11.96 11.85
C THR A 619 32.41 -12.36 12.43
N SER A 620 31.39 -11.51 12.28
CA SER A 620 29.99 -11.80 12.60
C SER A 620 29.12 -11.60 11.37
N THR A 621 28.00 -12.30 11.27
CA THR A 621 27.06 -12.18 10.13
C THR A 621 25.66 -11.89 10.64
N TRP A 622 25.00 -10.91 10.01
CA TRP A 622 23.68 -10.41 10.37
C TRP A 622 22.79 -10.34 9.14
N GLY A 623 21.49 -10.56 9.32
CA GLY A 623 20.48 -10.33 8.29
C GLY A 623 19.60 -9.16 8.69
N LYS A 624 19.34 -8.26 7.74
CA LYS A 624 18.36 -7.18 7.90
C LYS A 624 16.95 -7.78 8.03
N GLN A 625 16.00 -7.07 8.63
CA GLN A 625 14.63 -7.57 8.88
C GLN A 625 13.57 -6.51 8.50
N ASP A 626 13.87 -5.67 7.52
CA ASP A 626 12.95 -4.62 7.05
C ASP A 626 11.88 -5.19 6.12
N ASP A 627 12.21 -6.24 5.38
CA ASP A 627 11.34 -6.87 4.39
C ASP A 627 10.93 -8.29 4.84
N SER A 628 9.82 -8.77 4.28
CA SER A 628 9.29 -10.10 4.59
C SER A 628 10.12 -11.28 4.04
N ALA A 629 11.04 -11.00 3.11
CA ALA A 629 12.01 -11.93 2.52
C ALA A 629 13.05 -11.17 1.67
N GLY A 630 14.12 -11.87 1.28
CA GLY A 630 15.17 -11.33 0.41
C GLY A 630 15.95 -10.21 1.08
N ASN A 631 16.12 -10.31 2.39
CA ASN A 631 16.79 -9.29 3.17
C ASN A 631 18.28 -9.24 2.84
N GLU A 632 18.83 -8.06 3.09
CA GLU A 632 20.24 -7.81 3.02
C GLU A 632 21.01 -8.62 4.08
N VAL A 633 22.17 -9.16 3.68
CA VAL A 633 23.09 -9.83 4.59
C VAL A 633 24.32 -8.94 4.77
N MET A 634 24.71 -8.72 6.02
CA MET A 634 25.88 -7.94 6.41
C MET A 634 26.87 -8.80 7.19
N ALA A 635 28.12 -8.80 6.76
CA ALA A 635 29.25 -9.30 7.52
C ALA A 635 29.96 -8.13 8.22
N ILE A 636 30.22 -8.29 9.51
CA ILE A 636 31.01 -7.35 10.32
C ILE A 636 32.37 -8.01 10.57
N TYR A 637 33.43 -7.35 10.13
CA TYR A 637 34.81 -7.75 10.38
C TYR A 637 35.38 -6.86 11.47
N TYR A 638 35.94 -7.48 12.51
CA TYR A 638 36.71 -6.81 13.54
C TYR A 638 38.19 -6.99 13.21
N LEU A 639 38.91 -5.89 13.04
CA LEU A 639 40.34 -5.89 12.72
C LEU A 639 41.15 -5.03 13.69
N ARG A 640 42.45 -5.31 13.80
CA ARG A 640 43.38 -4.57 14.66
C ARG A 640 43.74 -3.20 14.10
N ASP A 641 44.02 -3.14 12.80
CA ASP A 641 44.54 -1.95 12.15
C ASP A 641 44.03 -1.80 10.71
N TYR A 642 43.95 -0.55 10.25
CA TYR A 642 43.46 -0.24 8.92
C TYR A 642 44.47 -0.63 7.83
N ASP A 643 45.76 -0.56 8.12
CA ASP A 643 46.80 -0.92 7.16
C ASP A 643 46.68 -2.40 6.77
N ALA A 644 46.32 -3.28 7.69
CA ALA A 644 46.08 -4.70 7.43
C ALA A 644 44.84 -4.95 6.56
N LEU A 645 43.74 -4.22 6.81
CA LEU A 645 42.57 -4.23 5.94
C LEU A 645 42.93 -3.73 4.54
N HIS A 646 43.72 -2.65 4.46
CA HIS A 646 44.16 -2.07 3.20
C HIS A 646 45.08 -3.03 2.43
N ARG A 647 45.99 -3.74 3.11
CA ARG A 647 46.81 -4.81 2.50
C ARG A 647 45.93 -5.90 1.89
N PHE A 648 44.84 -6.28 2.55
CA PHE A 648 43.88 -7.23 1.99
C PHE A 648 43.16 -6.67 0.76
N ALA A 649 42.69 -5.42 0.82
CA ALA A 649 41.96 -4.78 -0.28
C ALA A 649 42.79 -4.64 -1.57
N HIS A 650 44.12 -4.52 -1.45
CA HIS A 650 45.05 -4.52 -2.58
C HIS A 650 45.64 -5.90 -2.91
N GLY A 651 45.18 -6.95 -2.22
CA GLY A 651 45.52 -8.34 -2.50
C GLY A 651 44.96 -8.82 -3.84
N SER A 652 45.57 -9.87 -4.41
CA SER A 652 45.24 -10.36 -5.75
C SER A 652 43.79 -10.83 -5.88
N VAL A 653 43.24 -11.53 -4.88
CA VAL A 653 41.86 -12.05 -4.93
C VAL A 653 40.84 -10.92 -4.87
N HIS A 654 41.07 -9.91 -4.02
CA HIS A 654 40.16 -8.76 -3.91
C HIS A 654 40.18 -7.93 -5.21
N VAL A 655 41.37 -7.60 -5.73
CA VAL A 655 41.53 -6.85 -6.98
C VAL A 655 40.92 -7.59 -8.17
N GLU A 656 41.09 -8.91 -8.25
CA GLU A 656 40.45 -9.74 -9.28
C GLU A 656 38.92 -9.67 -9.18
N GLY A 657 38.37 -9.78 -7.96
CA GLY A 657 36.94 -9.62 -7.71
C GLY A 657 36.41 -8.24 -8.11
N MET A 658 37.16 -7.17 -7.83
CA MET A 658 36.80 -5.82 -8.23
C MET A 658 36.82 -5.63 -9.76
N ARG A 659 37.82 -6.21 -10.43
CA ARG A 659 37.90 -6.19 -11.91
C ARG A 659 36.70 -6.93 -12.52
N TRP A 660 36.35 -8.10 -12.00
CA TRP A 660 35.16 -8.85 -12.41
C TRP A 660 33.86 -8.06 -12.15
N TRP A 661 33.71 -7.47 -10.97
CA TRP A 661 32.53 -6.67 -10.62
C TRP A 661 32.34 -5.50 -11.58
N THR A 662 33.43 -4.80 -11.92
CA THR A 662 33.41 -3.68 -12.87
C THR A 662 32.94 -4.08 -14.26
N GLN A 663 33.16 -5.33 -14.67
CA GLN A 663 32.72 -5.86 -15.97
C GLN A 663 31.21 -6.19 -15.98
N ILE A 664 30.66 -6.67 -14.86
CA ILE A 664 29.30 -7.21 -14.82
C ILE A 664 28.24 -6.28 -14.22
N VAL A 665 28.65 -5.25 -13.46
CA VAL A 665 27.73 -4.40 -12.68
C VAL A 665 26.67 -3.72 -13.53
N LYS A 666 27.00 -3.31 -14.77
CA LYS A 666 26.05 -2.65 -15.67
C LYS A 666 24.89 -3.56 -16.08
N ASP A 667 25.17 -4.85 -16.22
CA ASP A 667 24.21 -5.85 -16.68
C ASP A 667 23.40 -6.48 -15.53
N HIS A 668 23.77 -6.17 -14.27
CA HIS A 668 23.16 -6.76 -13.07
C HIS A 668 22.76 -5.70 -12.03
N PRO A 669 21.87 -4.75 -12.37
CA PRO A 669 21.48 -3.65 -11.48
C PRO A 669 20.70 -4.12 -10.22
N HIS A 670 20.26 -5.38 -10.19
CA HIS A 670 19.58 -5.98 -9.05
C HIS A 670 20.54 -6.40 -7.93
N ILE A 671 21.85 -6.39 -8.14
CA ILE A 671 22.82 -6.77 -7.11
C ILE A 671 23.33 -5.51 -6.41
N ALA A 672 23.14 -5.43 -5.10
CA ALA A 672 23.70 -4.38 -4.25
C ALA A 672 24.87 -4.93 -3.44
N ILE A 673 25.96 -4.15 -3.38
CA ILE A 673 27.13 -4.38 -2.52
C ILE A 673 27.50 -3.03 -1.91
N TYR A 674 27.76 -3.00 -0.61
CA TYR A 674 28.24 -1.80 0.07
C TYR A 674 29.23 -2.18 1.15
N HIS A 675 30.02 -1.19 1.59
CA HIS A 675 30.83 -1.32 2.78
C HIS A 675 30.87 -0.03 3.59
N GLU A 676 31.16 -0.16 4.87
CA GLU A 676 31.42 0.95 5.80
C GLU A 676 32.67 0.61 6.61
N THR A 677 33.58 1.56 6.76
CA THR A 677 34.80 1.35 7.56
C THR A 677 34.87 2.37 8.68
N TYR A 678 34.93 1.88 9.92
CA TYR A 678 35.06 2.68 11.12
C TYR A 678 36.41 2.44 11.77
N LEU A 679 37.23 3.49 11.85
CA LEU A 679 38.47 3.48 12.62
C LEU A 679 38.14 4.03 14.01
N VAL A 680 38.22 3.17 15.02
CA VAL A 680 37.87 3.56 16.40
C VAL A 680 39.15 3.66 17.22
N PRO A 681 39.52 4.89 17.67
CA PRO A 681 40.73 5.08 18.44
C PRO A 681 40.75 4.31 19.77
N LYS A 682 41.96 4.11 20.30
CA LYS A 682 42.19 3.65 21.67
C LYS A 682 41.35 4.47 22.66
N GLY A 683 40.71 3.81 23.63
CA GLY A 683 39.86 4.45 24.63
C GLY A 683 38.50 4.97 24.12
N LYS A 684 38.18 4.80 22.83
CA LYS A 684 36.93 5.31 22.21
C LYS A 684 35.95 4.23 21.78
N TRP A 685 36.06 3.03 22.36
CA TRP A 685 35.10 1.96 22.15
C TRP A 685 34.69 1.32 23.48
N GLU A 686 33.42 0.96 23.59
CA GLU A 686 32.87 0.22 24.72
C GLU A 686 31.92 -0.85 24.21
N ASN A 687 31.68 -1.87 25.02
CA ASN A 687 30.74 -2.93 24.73
C ASN A 687 30.33 -3.61 26.03
N ILE A 688 29.12 -4.15 26.04
CA ILE A 688 28.55 -4.79 27.19
C ILE A 688 27.62 -5.92 26.77
N TYR A 689 27.79 -7.07 27.40
CA TYR A 689 27.00 -8.27 27.13
C TYR A 689 26.48 -8.82 28.44
N ILE A 690 25.19 -9.13 28.54
CA ILE A 690 24.54 -9.67 29.74
C ILE A 690 23.79 -10.93 29.32
N ASN A 691 24.03 -12.05 29.99
CA ASN A 691 23.33 -13.31 29.74
C ASN A 691 23.31 -13.68 28.24
N SER A 692 24.46 -13.46 27.59
CA SER A 692 24.61 -13.61 26.14
C SER A 692 25.62 -14.70 25.80
N LYS A 693 25.43 -15.34 24.64
CA LYS A 693 26.52 -16.05 23.98
C LYS A 693 27.57 -15.03 23.51
N PRO A 694 28.86 -15.40 23.40
CA PRO A 694 29.85 -14.53 22.79
C PRO A 694 29.39 -14.07 21.40
N THR A 695 29.44 -12.76 21.16
CA THR A 695 29.06 -12.14 19.89
C THR A 695 29.80 -10.82 19.72
N GLY A 696 29.85 -10.30 18.48
CA GLY A 696 30.54 -9.05 18.16
C GLY A 696 32.00 -9.06 18.63
N MET A 697 32.44 -7.97 19.26
CA MET A 697 33.79 -7.86 19.82
C MET A 697 34.11 -8.96 20.86
N GLY A 698 33.12 -9.43 21.63
CA GLY A 698 33.31 -10.52 22.59
C GLY A 698 33.63 -11.89 21.94
N GLU A 699 33.32 -12.09 20.66
CA GLU A 699 33.64 -13.32 19.92
C GLU A 699 34.94 -13.22 19.10
N THR A 700 35.73 -12.17 19.32
CA THR A 700 37.00 -11.99 18.63
C THR A 700 38.17 -12.72 19.31
N TRP A 701 39.30 -12.80 18.60
CA TRP A 701 40.48 -13.55 19.00
C TRP A 701 41.74 -12.73 18.75
N PHE A 702 42.50 -12.48 19.81
CA PHE A 702 43.76 -11.75 19.76
C PHE A 702 44.94 -12.73 19.72
N PRO A 703 45.88 -12.57 18.77
CA PRO A 703 47.05 -13.43 18.68
C PRO A 703 48.04 -13.10 19.81
N VAL A 704 48.59 -14.14 20.42
CA VAL A 704 49.65 -14.04 21.43
C VAL A 704 50.95 -14.56 20.84
N VAL A 705 52.01 -13.77 20.97
CA VAL A 705 53.35 -14.10 20.50
C VAL A 705 54.21 -14.39 21.72
N GLU A 706 54.79 -15.59 21.79
CA GLU A 706 55.74 -15.96 22.83
C GLU A 706 57.17 -15.65 22.37
N LYS A 707 58.02 -15.18 23.29
CA LYS A 707 59.44 -14.98 23.01
C LYS A 707 60.20 -16.17 23.59
N GLU A 708 60.63 -17.09 22.74
CA GLU A 708 61.58 -18.15 23.11
C GLU A 708 63.00 -17.67 22.77
N GLY A 709 63.88 -17.53 23.77
CA GLY A 709 65.32 -17.26 23.54
C GLY A 709 65.69 -15.86 23.00
N GLY A 710 64.74 -14.92 22.90
CA GLY A 710 65.00 -13.56 22.41
C GLY A 710 64.66 -13.33 20.94
N GLU A 711 64.24 -14.36 20.20
CA GLU A 711 63.62 -14.23 18.86
C GLU A 711 62.10 -14.39 18.96
N GLU A 712 61.36 -13.65 18.13
CA GLU A 712 59.89 -13.75 18.06
C GLU A 712 59.51 -15.08 17.41
N SER A 713 59.05 -16.05 18.20
CA SER A 713 58.45 -17.28 17.67
C SER A 713 56.99 -16.98 17.30
N GLY A 714 56.49 -17.59 16.21
CA GLY A 714 55.14 -17.30 15.68
C GLY A 714 54.00 -17.47 16.70
N VAL A 715 52.76 -17.11 16.31
CA VAL A 715 51.60 -17.12 17.22
C VAL A 715 51.43 -18.45 17.95
N SER A 716 51.53 -18.44 19.28
CA SER A 716 51.43 -19.65 20.12
C SER A 716 49.99 -19.98 20.49
N ARG A 717 49.17 -18.95 20.74
CA ARG A 717 47.77 -19.08 21.17
C ARG A 717 46.95 -17.86 20.80
N PHE A 718 45.63 -18.01 20.80
CA PHE A 718 44.65 -16.94 20.66
C PHE A 718 43.86 -16.74 21.95
N VAL A 719 43.61 -15.49 22.32
CA VAL A 719 42.90 -15.12 23.55
C VAL A 719 41.64 -14.35 23.18
N ARG A 720 40.51 -14.69 23.81
CA ARG A 720 39.27 -13.90 23.67
C ARG A 720 39.32 -12.68 24.58
N PRO A 721 38.79 -11.52 24.16
CA PRO A 721 38.88 -10.30 24.95
C PRO A 721 37.89 -10.23 26.13
N ILE A 722 37.11 -11.30 26.40
CA ILE A 722 36.02 -11.26 27.39
C ILE A 722 36.57 -11.22 28.82
N VAL A 723 36.23 -10.16 29.54
CA VAL A 723 36.53 -9.96 30.97
C VAL A 723 35.26 -9.67 31.76
N ASP A 724 35.33 -9.88 33.09
CA ASP A 724 34.21 -9.59 33.99
C ASP A 724 33.95 -8.08 34.08
N ALA A 725 32.73 -7.67 33.73
CA ALA A 725 32.32 -6.26 33.78
C ALA A 725 32.02 -5.78 35.21
N LYS A 726 32.02 -6.67 36.21
CA LYS A 726 31.95 -6.30 37.64
C LYS A 726 33.18 -5.52 38.11
N HIS A 727 34.26 -5.57 37.34
CA HIS A 727 35.46 -4.79 37.61
C HIS A 727 35.11 -3.29 37.78
N PRO A 728 35.58 -2.60 38.84
CA PRO A 728 35.16 -1.23 39.14
C PRO A 728 35.30 -0.25 37.96
N ALA A 729 36.35 -0.45 37.15
CA ALA A 729 36.64 0.34 35.96
C ALA A 729 35.68 0.10 34.77
N LEU A 730 34.84 -0.95 34.80
CA LEU A 730 33.93 -1.33 33.72
C LEU A 730 32.45 -1.21 34.09
N ARG A 731 32.15 -0.77 35.32
CA ARG A 731 30.78 -0.75 35.85
C ARG A 731 29.85 0.16 35.04
N SER A 732 30.29 1.32 34.57
CA SER A 732 29.44 2.27 33.85
C SER A 732 29.92 2.57 32.42
N ALA A 733 29.06 3.14 31.58
CA ALA A 733 29.42 3.49 30.21
C ALA A 733 30.48 4.60 30.17
N ALA A 734 30.35 5.63 31.01
CA ALA A 734 31.35 6.69 31.12
C ALA A 734 32.73 6.13 31.50
N ARG A 735 32.78 5.18 32.46
CA ARG A 735 34.04 4.53 32.86
C ARG A 735 34.64 3.70 31.72
N ARG A 736 33.81 2.94 30.98
CA ARG A 736 34.29 2.14 29.83
C ARG A 736 34.78 2.98 28.64
N LEU A 737 34.29 4.21 28.48
CA LEU A 737 34.75 5.17 27.45
C LEU A 737 35.80 6.17 27.96
N VAL A 738 36.22 6.04 29.23
CA VAL A 738 37.15 6.98 29.89
C VAL A 738 36.64 8.44 29.80
N MET A 739 35.33 8.64 29.98
CA MET A 739 34.66 9.94 29.91
C MET A 739 34.42 10.50 31.33
N HIS A 740 35.49 10.98 31.96
CA HIS A 740 35.45 11.48 33.34
C HIS A 740 34.41 12.58 33.61
N GLU A 741 34.08 13.39 32.59
CA GLU A 741 33.08 14.45 32.68
C GLU A 741 31.65 13.91 32.92
N LEU A 742 31.35 12.70 32.44
CA LEU A 742 30.04 12.07 32.57
C LEU A 742 29.92 11.16 33.79
N GLU A 743 31.05 10.79 34.41
CA GLU A 743 31.04 9.95 35.63
C GLU A 743 30.29 10.60 36.79
N GLY A 744 30.26 11.93 36.85
CA GLY A 744 29.52 12.67 37.88
C GLY A 744 28.01 12.47 37.79
N ALA A 745 27.46 12.28 36.58
CA ALA A 745 26.03 12.08 36.35
C ALA A 745 25.59 10.64 36.68
N GLU A 746 26.51 9.69 36.65
CA GLU A 746 26.27 8.27 36.96
C GLU A 746 26.57 7.93 38.44
N LYS A 747 26.93 8.94 39.27
CA LYS A 747 27.22 8.75 40.70
C LYS A 747 25.95 8.33 41.45
N GLY A 748 26.03 7.20 42.17
CA GLY A 748 24.93 6.63 42.95
C GLY A 748 24.12 5.55 42.24
N GLU A 749 24.39 5.30 40.94
CA GLU A 749 23.75 4.23 40.18
C GLU A 749 24.53 2.89 40.26
N ASP A 750 25.70 2.87 40.91
CA ASP A 750 26.51 1.65 41.10
C ASP A 750 25.71 0.52 41.78
N ASP A 751 24.77 0.86 42.68
CA ASP A 751 23.87 -0.11 43.33
C ASP A 751 22.86 -0.73 42.34
N LEU A 752 22.45 0.00 41.31
CA LEU A 752 21.59 -0.54 40.25
C LEU A 752 22.36 -1.53 39.38
N TYR A 753 23.63 -1.22 39.08
CA TYR A 753 24.51 -2.18 38.43
C TYR A 753 24.62 -3.45 39.27
N ASP A 754 24.76 -3.32 40.59
CA ASP A 754 24.83 -4.45 41.51
C ASP A 754 23.55 -5.32 41.59
N ARG A 755 22.41 -4.84 41.09
CA ARG A 755 21.15 -5.58 40.98
C ARG A 755 20.91 -6.24 39.62
N THR A 756 21.69 -5.90 38.59
CA THR A 756 21.58 -6.51 37.25
C THR A 756 22.28 -7.87 37.14
N TRP A 757 22.69 -8.42 38.30
CA TRP A 757 23.41 -9.68 38.46
C TRP A 757 22.48 -10.81 38.89
#